data_AF-A0A9D4NZS5-F1
#
_entry.id   AF-A0A9D4NZS5-F1
#
_cell.length_a   1.000
_cell.length_b   1.000
_cell.length_c   1.000
_cell.angle_alpha   90.00
_cell.angle_beta   90.00
_cell.angle_gamma   90.00
#
_symmetry.space_group_name_H-M   'P 1'
#
loop_
_entity.id
_entity.type
_entity.pdbx_description
1 polymer ?
#
loop_
_entity_poly.entity_id
_entity_poly.type
_entity_poly.pdbx_seq_one_letter_code
_entity_poly.pdbx_strand_id
1 'polypeptide(L)'
;MKINKANIRIVDLTSNNNNNRPINPLRLSNQFLSLPPLTSRQQQQPQQPFIPNPIPFVTIVGPLQSNAKNKINNNNYNNKSAAFHYNRAKRCIPERCQPPDCRCGGLDIPGGFKPRDIPQIVLLTFDDSVNDLNLHIYRRLFEQGRTNPNGCPISATFYVSHEWTDYAQVQNLYAKGHEIASHSISHSFGEKFSKERWLDEILGQKEILHLYGGVDTNEIRGMRAPFLQTGGDTMFEMLYQANFSYDSSLPVYDIDPPYWPYTLDYSINHDCMIEPCPSNSYPGFWEVGMVMWEDLRGGRCSMADGCFNPSDEDGVYEMVKRNFLRHYTSNRSPFGMYFHSRWFLTEHNMNGFIRFLDEMLQLDDIYLVTNWQMIQWMRNPTPLTHMKKFSPFGCDYIRNRPPLCKSPHTCKARFRNEIRTLKTCQTCPQSYPWTAAQRLFRTDNGEEINNTQARLMDNKGLERMKNDKKLSIERKLVLMLPFSIVSKIVERVYLGGLASLTIENFLLYSIRLVINASHDLPLLKETDIESYRVPVNDEITGDLLMYFDDVSDKIYEFLQKFSENSVLIHCMAGVSRSTTLVIAYLIKYHKMTTRDAFKLVKTIRPFIRPNIAFIGQLMAFEEKLNDFCTSKIIKIYFDNHLVRMPSFYENDHPELYKLEIRKQTGINI
;
A
#
# COMPACT_ATOMS: atom_id res chain seq x y z
N MET A 1 -33.81 -48.49 -24.53
CA MET A 1 -35.25 -48.14 -24.39
C MET A 1 -35.31 -46.80 -23.67
N LYS A 2 -35.88 -45.77 -24.34
CA LYS A 2 -36.39 -44.45 -23.87
C LYS A 2 -35.66 -43.76 -22.69
N ILE A 3 -34.94 -42.65 -22.88
CA ILE A 3 -35.40 -41.27 -23.17
C ILE A 3 -36.24 -40.64 -22.02
N ASN A 4 -35.64 -39.70 -21.27
CA ASN A 4 -36.02 -38.27 -21.15
C ASN A 4 -35.35 -37.66 -19.89
N LYS A 5 -34.44 -36.68 -20.01
CA LYS A 5 -34.68 -35.22 -20.21
C LYS A 5 -35.61 -34.67 -19.12
N ALA A 6 -35.04 -33.98 -18.13
CA ALA A 6 -34.80 -32.53 -18.13
C ALA A 6 -36.06 -31.72 -17.77
N ASN A 7 -35.97 -30.87 -16.75
CA ASN A 7 -36.18 -29.43 -16.95
C ASN A 7 -35.79 -28.60 -15.73
N ILE A 8 -34.96 -27.61 -16.06
CA ILE A 8 -34.67 -26.37 -15.34
C ILE A 8 -35.84 -25.38 -15.57
N ARG A 9 -36.23 -24.59 -14.56
CA ARG A 9 -36.76 -23.20 -14.61
C ARG A 9 -36.47 -22.57 -13.23
N ILE A 10 -35.71 -21.49 -13.03
CA ILE A 10 -35.74 -20.09 -13.52
C ILE A 10 -37.08 -19.39 -13.18
N VAL A 11 -37.14 -18.65 -12.05
CA VAL A 11 -37.21 -17.15 -11.88
C VAL A 11 -38.66 -16.65 -12.16
N ASP A 12 -39.33 -15.77 -11.42
CA ASP A 12 -38.92 -14.52 -10.76
C ASP A 12 -39.98 -14.05 -9.73
N LEU A 13 -39.61 -12.99 -8.99
CA LEU A 13 -40.40 -12.16 -8.08
C LEU A 13 -41.55 -11.42 -8.79
N THR A 14 -42.66 -11.14 -8.08
CA THR A 14 -43.21 -9.77 -7.89
C THR A 14 -44.58 -9.75 -7.20
N SER A 15 -44.68 -8.89 -6.16
CA SER A 15 -45.86 -8.08 -5.77
C SER A 15 -47.12 -8.84 -5.28
N ASN A 16 -48.01 -8.33 -4.43
CA ASN A 16 -48.22 -7.01 -3.87
C ASN A 16 -49.23 -7.13 -2.72
N ASN A 17 -49.13 -6.20 -1.77
CA ASN A 17 -50.23 -5.55 -1.05
C ASN A 17 -51.15 -6.29 -0.05
N ASN A 18 -51.07 -5.74 1.17
CA ASN A 18 -52.18 -5.16 1.96
C ASN A 18 -53.29 -6.08 2.49
N ASN A 19 -53.36 -6.25 3.82
CA ASN A 19 -54.16 -5.35 4.68
C ASN A 19 -54.24 -5.84 6.14
N ASN A 20 -53.90 -4.91 7.05
CA ASN A 20 -54.60 -4.52 8.30
C ASN A 20 -55.29 -5.57 9.20
N ARG A 21 -54.70 -5.76 10.41
CA ARG A 21 -55.17 -5.46 11.81
C ARG A 21 -56.58 -5.94 12.26
N PRO A 22 -56.87 -6.16 13.58
CA PRO A 22 -56.28 -5.58 14.81
C PRO A 22 -55.91 -6.61 15.93
N ILE A 23 -54.90 -6.41 16.80
CA ILE A 23 -54.74 -5.61 18.05
C ILE A 23 -55.46 -6.14 19.33
N ASN A 24 -54.61 -6.69 20.24
CA ASN A 24 -54.57 -6.63 21.73
C ASN A 24 -55.52 -7.45 22.64
N PRO A 25 -55.23 -7.60 23.97
CA PRO A 25 -53.94 -7.50 24.71
C PRO A 25 -53.73 -8.51 25.88
N LEU A 26 -52.52 -8.46 26.47
CA LEU A 26 -52.14 -8.66 27.89
C LEU A 26 -52.38 -10.02 28.59
N ARG A 27 -51.30 -10.61 29.13
CA ARG A 27 -51.10 -10.70 30.60
C ARG A 27 -49.70 -11.18 31.00
N LEU A 28 -49.12 -10.41 31.93
CA LEU A 28 -47.98 -10.71 32.80
C LEU A 28 -48.29 -11.87 33.76
N SER A 29 -47.29 -12.62 34.20
CA SER A 29 -46.78 -12.58 35.58
C SER A 29 -45.83 -13.75 35.93
N ASN A 30 -44.75 -13.38 36.66
CA ASN A 30 -44.15 -14.05 37.83
C ASN A 30 -43.55 -15.47 37.67
N GLN A 31 -42.47 -15.92 38.32
CA GLN A 31 -41.61 -15.46 39.43
C GLN A 31 -40.40 -16.47 39.45
N PHE A 32 -39.14 -16.05 39.54
CA PHE A 32 -38.26 -15.99 40.74
C PHE A 32 -37.74 -17.31 41.35
N LEU A 33 -36.45 -17.25 41.79
CA LEU A 33 -35.67 -18.12 42.71
C LEU A 33 -34.97 -19.33 42.08
N SER A 34 -33.75 -19.77 42.44
CA SER A 34 -32.64 -19.33 43.31
C SER A 34 -31.52 -20.39 43.19
N LEU A 35 -30.24 -19.98 43.20
CA LEU A 35 -29.03 -20.83 43.38
C LEU A 35 -28.78 -21.10 44.90
N PRO A 36 -27.72 -21.79 45.42
CA PRO A 36 -26.62 -22.68 44.91
C PRO A 36 -26.51 -23.98 45.82
N PRO A 37 -25.38 -24.70 46.13
CA PRO A 37 -23.95 -24.59 45.73
C PRO A 37 -23.09 -25.88 45.50
N LEU A 38 -21.94 -25.64 44.83
CA LEU A 38 -20.54 -26.13 44.98
C LEU A 38 -20.18 -27.61 45.23
N THR A 39 -19.29 -28.13 44.35
CA THR A 39 -17.98 -28.82 44.55
C THR A 39 -17.53 -29.33 43.16
N SER A 40 -16.29 -29.44 42.70
CA SER A 40 -14.94 -29.49 43.26
C SER A 40 -13.90 -29.09 42.19
N ARG A 41 -12.74 -28.63 42.64
CA ARG A 41 -11.54 -28.24 41.86
C ARG A 41 -10.96 -29.39 41.01
N GLN A 42 -10.61 -29.10 39.76
CA GLN A 42 -9.44 -29.69 39.10
C GLN A 42 -8.67 -28.61 38.32
N GLN A 43 -7.36 -28.65 38.45
CA GLN A 43 -6.37 -27.71 37.89
C GLN A 43 -6.28 -27.88 36.36
N GLN A 44 -6.28 -26.77 35.61
CA GLN A 44 -5.82 -26.75 34.22
C GLN A 44 -4.77 -25.64 34.04
N GLN A 45 -3.62 -26.06 33.51
CA GLN A 45 -2.49 -25.25 33.08
C GLN A 45 -2.83 -24.39 31.85
N PRO A 46 -2.10 -23.28 31.60
CA PRO A 46 -2.44 -22.35 30.52
C PRO A 46 -2.13 -22.93 29.13
N GLN A 47 -3.12 -22.91 28.24
CA GLN A 47 -2.97 -23.25 26.83
C GLN A 47 -2.25 -22.14 26.07
N GLN A 48 -1.19 -22.51 25.35
CA GLN A 48 -0.53 -21.69 24.33
C GLN A 48 -1.32 -21.72 23.01
N PRO A 49 -1.25 -20.65 22.18
CA PRO A 49 -1.96 -20.60 20.90
C PRO A 49 -1.33 -21.52 19.83
N PHE A 50 -2.20 -22.22 19.12
CA PHE A 50 -1.91 -23.18 18.06
C PHE A 50 -1.24 -22.54 16.83
N ILE A 51 -0.15 -23.15 16.37
CA ILE A 51 0.48 -22.95 15.06
C ILE A 51 0.36 -24.29 14.30
N PRO A 52 -0.32 -24.39 13.15
CA PRO A 52 -0.24 -25.59 12.33
C PRO A 52 0.89 -25.44 11.29
N ASN A 53 1.91 -26.29 11.41
CA ASN A 53 2.93 -26.52 10.39
C ASN A 53 2.60 -27.78 9.54
N PRO A 54 3.21 -27.91 8.34
CA PRO A 54 2.66 -28.65 7.20
C PRO A 54 3.36 -30.00 6.96
N ILE A 55 2.66 -31.05 6.52
CA ILE A 55 3.26 -32.33 6.08
C ILE A 55 2.29 -33.09 5.13
N PRO A 56 2.69 -34.10 4.33
CA PRO A 56 3.57 -34.14 3.14
C PRO A 56 2.89 -34.69 1.85
N PHE A 57 3.59 -34.56 0.71
CA PHE A 57 3.30 -35.25 -0.57
C PHE A 57 3.77 -36.71 -0.57
N VAL A 58 2.97 -37.63 -1.16
CA VAL A 58 3.40 -38.96 -1.63
C VAL A 58 2.86 -39.22 -3.05
N THR A 59 3.71 -39.87 -3.84
CA THR A 59 3.75 -40.09 -5.29
C THR A 59 2.93 -41.32 -5.76
N ILE A 60 2.61 -41.42 -7.07
CA ILE A 60 2.65 -42.61 -8.00
C ILE A 60 1.58 -42.43 -9.12
N VAL A 61 1.95 -42.02 -10.36
CA VAL A 61 2.20 -42.79 -11.62
C VAL A 61 1.00 -43.58 -12.18
N GLY A 62 0.59 -43.28 -13.41
CA GLY A 62 -0.23 -44.18 -14.26
C GLY A 62 -1.07 -43.49 -15.35
N PRO A 63 -0.84 -43.73 -16.67
CA PRO A 63 -1.37 -42.90 -17.77
C PRO A 63 -2.62 -43.49 -18.44
N LEU A 64 -3.31 -42.67 -19.27
CA LEU A 64 -3.73 -42.98 -20.66
C LEU A 64 -4.84 -42.04 -21.17
N GLN A 65 -4.51 -41.30 -22.25
CA GLN A 65 -5.23 -41.23 -23.55
C GLN A 65 -6.78 -41.06 -23.55
N SER A 66 -7.42 -40.34 -24.46
CA SER A 66 -7.06 -39.48 -25.59
C SER A 66 -8.38 -38.94 -26.16
N ASN A 67 -8.31 -37.81 -26.87
CA ASN A 67 -9.17 -37.44 -28.01
C ASN A 67 -10.69 -37.29 -27.80
N ALA A 68 -11.19 -36.06 -27.98
CA ALA A 68 -11.99 -35.75 -29.17
C ALA A 68 -12.23 -34.24 -29.33
N LYS A 69 -11.88 -33.78 -30.53
CA LYS A 69 -12.21 -32.50 -31.15
C LYS A 69 -13.73 -32.39 -31.34
N ASN A 70 -14.32 -31.21 -31.18
CA ASN A 70 -14.95 -30.50 -32.31
C ASN A 70 -15.68 -29.19 -31.96
N LYS A 71 -15.38 -28.22 -32.84
CA LYS A 71 -16.29 -27.27 -33.51
C LYS A 71 -16.98 -26.18 -32.69
N ILE A 72 -16.31 -25.03 -32.78
CA ILE A 72 -16.78 -23.65 -32.78
C ILE A 72 -18.17 -23.49 -33.41
N ASN A 73 -19.07 -22.83 -32.67
CA ASN A 73 -20.16 -22.04 -33.21
C ASN A 73 -20.08 -20.64 -32.59
N ASN A 74 -19.72 -19.66 -33.42
CA ASN A 74 -19.82 -18.24 -33.13
C ASN A 74 -21.31 -17.85 -33.10
N ASN A 75 -21.76 -17.26 -32.00
CA ASN A 75 -22.54 -16.02 -31.98
C ASN A 75 -22.83 -15.58 -30.54
N ASN A 76 -22.78 -14.26 -30.33
CA ASN A 76 -22.92 -13.49 -29.09
C ASN A 76 -21.67 -13.38 -28.20
N TYR A 77 -20.63 -12.75 -28.77
CA TYR A 77 -19.62 -12.05 -27.99
C TYR A 77 -20.21 -10.78 -27.37
N ASN A 78 -20.67 -10.88 -26.12
CA ASN A 78 -20.61 -9.76 -25.18
C ASN A 78 -19.41 -10.01 -24.26
N ASN A 79 -18.24 -9.62 -24.75
CA ASN A 79 -16.99 -9.59 -24.01
C ASN A 79 -17.05 -8.48 -22.95
N LYS A 80 -16.88 -8.84 -21.68
CA LYS A 80 -16.14 -8.02 -20.71
C LYS A 80 -15.08 -8.91 -20.08
N SER A 81 -13.82 -8.73 -20.50
CA SER A 81 -12.65 -9.10 -19.71
C SER A 81 -12.73 -8.31 -18.40
N ALA A 82 -12.88 -9.00 -17.27
CA ALA A 82 -12.81 -8.33 -15.98
C ALA A 82 -11.33 -8.04 -15.68
N ALA A 83 -10.88 -6.84 -16.04
CA ALA A 83 -9.96 -6.11 -15.18
C ALA A 83 -10.51 -6.19 -13.73
N PHE A 84 -9.67 -6.11 -12.71
CA PHE A 84 -10.16 -5.76 -11.38
C PHE A 84 -10.65 -4.30 -11.48
N HIS A 85 -11.82 -4.11 -12.08
CA HIS A 85 -12.54 -2.86 -12.02
C HIS A 85 -12.96 -2.73 -10.56
N TYR A 86 -12.29 -1.84 -9.84
CA TYR A 86 -12.90 -1.27 -8.65
C TYR A 86 -14.25 -0.73 -9.11
N ASN A 87 -15.31 -1.32 -8.56
CA ASN A 87 -16.65 -0.96 -9.00
C ASN A 87 -16.91 0.47 -8.54
N ARG A 88 -17.53 1.27 -9.42
CA ARG A 88 -18.06 2.57 -9.02
C ARG A 88 -18.85 2.41 -7.73
N ALA A 89 -18.48 3.19 -6.73
CA ALA A 89 -19.05 3.07 -5.42
C ALA A 89 -20.55 3.39 -5.49
N LYS A 90 -21.37 2.57 -4.83
CA LYS A 90 -22.81 2.79 -4.73
C LYS A 90 -23.09 3.66 -3.51
N ARG A 91 -24.28 4.23 -3.45
CA ARG A 91 -24.76 4.88 -2.22
C ARG A 91 -24.77 3.87 -1.07
N CYS A 92 -24.37 4.33 0.12
CA CYS A 92 -24.27 3.48 1.29
C CYS A 92 -25.61 2.87 1.70
N ILE A 93 -25.55 1.61 2.15
CA ILE A 93 -26.67 0.86 2.73
C ILE A 93 -26.27 0.54 4.17
N PRO A 94 -26.75 1.30 5.17
CA PRO A 94 -26.31 1.16 6.56
C PRO A 94 -26.38 -0.28 7.07
N GLU A 95 -27.45 -1.02 6.77
CA GLU A 95 -27.65 -2.39 7.26
C GLU A 95 -26.59 -3.38 6.75
N ARG A 96 -25.92 -3.06 5.63
CA ARG A 96 -24.84 -3.88 5.05
C ARG A 96 -23.44 -3.36 5.40
N CYS A 97 -23.35 -2.11 5.82
CA CYS A 97 -22.10 -1.44 6.15
C CYS A 97 -21.98 -1.27 7.66
N GLN A 98 -21.44 -2.30 8.31
CA GLN A 98 -21.40 -2.39 9.76
C GLN A 98 -19.95 -2.47 10.28
N PRO A 99 -19.66 -1.88 11.46
CA PRO A 99 -18.36 -2.06 12.12
C PRO A 99 -18.06 -3.55 12.36
N PRO A 100 -16.77 -3.96 12.41
CA PRO A 100 -15.58 -3.11 12.48
C PRO A 100 -15.00 -2.72 11.12
N ASP A 101 -15.52 -3.23 10.02
CA ASP A 101 -14.83 -3.15 8.71
C ASP A 101 -15.51 -2.23 7.72
N CYS A 102 -16.75 -1.79 7.97
CA CYS A 102 -17.45 -0.84 7.12
C CYS A 102 -18.20 0.20 7.94
N ARG A 103 -18.19 1.46 7.49
CA ARG A 103 -19.09 2.48 8.03
C ARG A 103 -19.49 3.50 6.97
N CYS A 104 -20.80 3.75 6.86
CA CYS A 104 -21.31 4.86 6.05
C CYS A 104 -20.89 6.22 6.64
N GLY A 105 -20.52 7.16 5.78
CA GLY A 105 -20.42 8.57 6.15
C GLY A 105 -21.77 9.10 6.59
N GLY A 106 -21.77 10.02 7.54
CA GLY A 106 -23.00 10.70 7.93
C GLY A 106 -22.91 11.39 9.27
N LEU A 107 -24.09 11.72 9.76
CA LEU A 107 -24.32 12.44 11.01
C LEU A 107 -24.57 11.50 12.19
N ASP A 108 -24.92 10.24 11.88
CA ASP A 108 -25.30 9.23 12.85
C ASP A 108 -24.13 8.83 13.74
N ILE A 109 -24.40 8.65 15.03
CA ILE A 109 -23.39 8.28 16.02
C ILE A 109 -23.06 6.79 15.91
N PRO A 110 -21.77 6.40 15.84
CA PRO A 110 -21.38 5.00 15.83
C PRO A 110 -21.95 4.22 17.02
N GLY A 111 -22.50 3.03 16.77
CA GLY A 111 -23.13 2.19 17.80
C GLY A 111 -24.53 2.62 18.25
N GLY A 112 -25.09 3.71 17.69
CA GLY A 112 -26.44 4.17 18.03
C GLY A 112 -26.58 4.74 19.45
N PHE A 113 -25.48 5.17 20.05
CA PHE A 113 -25.47 5.80 21.37
C PHE A 113 -26.09 7.20 21.35
N LYS A 114 -26.47 7.71 22.52
CA LYS A 114 -26.80 9.12 22.68
C LYS A 114 -25.50 9.93 22.79
N PRO A 115 -25.46 11.19 22.33
CA PRO A 115 -24.26 12.03 22.41
C PRO A 115 -23.62 12.05 23.81
N ARG A 116 -24.43 12.21 24.86
CA ARG A 116 -23.95 12.26 26.26
C ARG A 116 -23.31 10.96 26.78
N ASP A 117 -23.51 9.83 26.09
CA ASP A 117 -23.05 8.51 26.53
C ASP A 117 -21.72 8.11 25.86
N ILE A 118 -21.15 8.95 25.00
CA ILE A 118 -19.90 8.71 24.26
C ILE A 118 -18.85 9.77 24.58
N PRO A 119 -17.54 9.46 24.45
CA PRO A 119 -16.50 10.48 24.57
C PRO A 119 -16.61 11.52 23.45
N GLN A 120 -16.23 12.76 23.73
CA GLN A 120 -15.82 13.68 22.66
C GLN A 120 -14.37 13.36 22.28
N ILE A 121 -14.18 12.92 21.05
CA ILE A 121 -12.85 12.65 20.50
C ILE A 121 -12.30 13.94 19.88
N VAL A 122 -11.04 14.25 20.14
CA VAL A 122 -10.35 15.42 19.61
C VAL A 122 -9.07 14.96 18.91
N LEU A 123 -8.84 15.45 17.69
CA LEU A 123 -7.73 15.06 16.84
C LEU A 123 -6.83 16.26 16.59
N LEU A 124 -5.68 16.32 17.25
CA LEU A 124 -4.66 17.32 16.97
C LEU A 124 -3.68 16.77 15.94
N THR A 125 -3.47 17.48 14.83
CA THR A 125 -2.52 17.06 13.80
C THR A 125 -1.53 18.15 13.43
N PHE A 126 -0.33 17.73 13.05
CA PHE A 126 0.70 18.59 12.50
C PHE A 126 1.15 18.07 11.14
N ASP A 127 1.17 18.96 10.16
CA ASP A 127 1.66 18.67 8.83
C ASP A 127 3.12 19.18 8.70
N ASP A 128 3.80 18.70 7.66
CA ASP A 128 5.17 19.05 7.27
C ASP A 128 6.32 18.47 8.12
N SER A 129 7.53 18.93 7.81
CA SER A 129 8.78 18.48 8.38
C SER A 129 8.84 18.66 9.90
N VAL A 130 9.38 17.66 10.59
CA VAL A 130 9.69 17.72 12.03
C VAL A 130 11.16 18.02 12.20
N ASN A 131 11.53 19.11 12.86
CA ASN A 131 12.93 19.50 13.03
C ASN A 131 13.15 20.39 14.28
N ASP A 132 14.39 20.81 14.49
CA ASP A 132 14.77 21.61 15.67
C ASP A 132 14.02 22.95 15.75
N LEU A 133 13.52 23.48 14.63
CA LEU A 133 12.79 24.76 14.61
C LEU A 133 11.40 24.63 15.22
N ASN A 134 10.74 23.47 15.13
CA ASN A 134 9.38 23.28 15.67
C ASN A 134 9.32 22.47 16.96
N LEU A 135 10.43 21.88 17.41
CA LEU A 135 10.45 21.09 18.64
C LEU A 135 10.00 21.88 19.88
N HIS A 136 10.35 23.15 19.98
CA HIS A 136 9.95 24.00 21.12
C HIS A 136 8.42 24.18 21.20
N ILE A 137 7.72 24.20 20.07
CA ILE A 137 6.25 24.22 19.99
C ILE A 137 5.69 22.92 20.57
N TYR A 138 6.19 21.78 20.09
CA TYR A 138 5.71 20.47 20.54
C TYR A 138 5.95 20.24 22.04
N ARG A 139 7.07 20.72 22.59
CA ARG A 139 7.34 20.67 24.04
C ARG A 139 6.32 21.46 24.85
N ARG A 140 5.95 22.67 24.41
CA ARG A 140 4.93 23.50 25.09
C ARG A 140 3.55 22.85 25.07
N LEU A 141 3.23 22.08 24.02
CA LEU A 141 1.95 21.42 23.86
C LEU A 141 1.88 20.07 24.61
N PHE A 142 2.91 19.23 24.51
CA PHE A 142 2.84 17.84 24.96
C PHE A 142 3.65 17.54 26.24
N GLU A 143 4.66 18.32 26.56
CA GLU A 143 5.57 18.05 27.70
C GLU A 143 5.19 18.85 28.96
N GLN A 144 3.88 19.08 29.18
CA GLN A 144 3.34 19.80 30.34
C GLN A 144 2.56 18.90 31.31
N GLY A 145 2.64 17.57 31.14
CA GLY A 145 1.92 16.61 32.00
C GLY A 145 0.42 16.47 31.69
N ARG A 146 -0.03 16.93 30.52
CA ARG A 146 -1.42 16.80 30.05
C ARG A 146 -1.78 15.35 29.80
N THR A 147 -2.92 14.92 30.33
CA THR A 147 -3.40 13.53 30.20
C THR A 147 -4.88 13.50 29.82
N ASN A 148 -5.28 12.40 29.19
CA ASN A 148 -6.67 12.02 28.98
C ASN A 148 -7.28 11.44 30.28
N PRO A 149 -8.62 11.31 30.40
CA PRO A 149 -9.30 10.81 31.59
C PRO A 149 -8.94 9.37 32.02
N ASN A 150 -8.26 8.61 31.16
CA ASN A 150 -7.71 7.29 31.46
C ASN A 150 -6.27 7.34 32.04
N GLY A 151 -5.72 8.53 32.28
CA GLY A 151 -4.37 8.76 32.79
C GLY A 151 -3.27 8.66 31.75
N CYS A 152 -3.60 8.41 30.47
CA CYS A 152 -2.61 8.35 29.40
C CYS A 152 -2.25 9.78 28.93
N PRO A 153 -1.00 10.06 28.55
CA PRO A 153 -0.66 11.34 27.91
C PRO A 153 -1.53 11.61 26.69
N ILE A 154 -1.83 12.89 26.44
CA ILE A 154 -2.47 13.29 25.19
C ILE A 154 -1.54 13.00 24.00
N SER A 155 -2.11 12.63 22.86
CA SER A 155 -1.34 12.25 21.67
C SER A 155 -1.86 12.94 20.42
N ALA A 156 -1.02 13.05 19.39
CA ALA A 156 -1.32 13.76 18.16
C ALA A 156 -0.87 12.93 16.95
N THR A 157 -1.33 13.30 15.77
CA THR A 157 -0.95 12.67 14.49
C THR A 157 -0.03 13.62 13.71
N PHE A 158 1.15 13.18 13.34
CA PHE A 158 2.11 13.95 12.55
C PHE A 158 2.14 13.41 11.11
N TYR A 159 1.69 14.23 10.15
CA TYR A 159 1.83 13.97 8.72
C TYR A 159 3.17 14.54 8.27
N VAL A 160 4.20 13.69 8.22
CA VAL A 160 5.58 14.12 8.05
C VAL A 160 6.00 14.08 6.58
N SER A 161 6.49 15.21 6.07
CA SER A 161 7.14 15.30 4.75
C SER A 161 8.66 15.06 4.85
N HIS A 162 9.31 14.59 3.77
CA HIS A 162 10.72 14.17 3.87
C HIS A 162 11.71 15.33 4.05
N GLU A 163 11.60 16.34 3.19
CA GLU A 163 12.62 17.37 3.10
C GLU A 163 12.72 18.14 4.43
N TRP A 164 13.95 18.38 4.89
CA TRP A 164 14.25 19.09 6.16
C TRP A 164 13.81 18.39 7.45
N THR A 165 13.34 17.14 7.38
CA THR A 165 12.97 16.37 8.58
C THR A 165 14.20 15.83 9.32
N ASP A 166 14.22 16.07 10.63
CA ASP A 166 15.06 15.38 11.60
C ASP A 166 14.35 14.10 12.07
N TYR A 167 14.78 12.98 11.51
CA TYR A 167 14.18 11.69 11.82
C TYR A 167 14.46 11.19 13.24
N ALA A 168 15.46 11.74 13.93
CA ALA A 168 15.63 11.48 15.35
C ALA A 168 14.49 12.08 16.18
N GLN A 169 13.98 13.25 15.79
CA GLN A 169 12.82 13.84 16.44
C GLN A 169 11.53 13.13 16.06
N VAL A 170 11.40 12.62 14.83
CA VAL A 170 10.31 11.71 14.45
C VAL A 170 10.28 10.48 15.36
N GLN A 171 11.44 9.83 15.59
CA GLN A 171 11.55 8.71 16.52
C GLN A 171 11.12 9.10 17.94
N ASN A 172 11.51 10.29 18.42
CA ASN A 172 11.14 10.76 19.75
C ASN A 172 9.64 11.02 19.89
N LEU A 173 9.00 11.59 18.88
CA LEU A 173 7.55 11.76 18.86
C LEU A 173 6.84 10.40 18.85
N TYR A 174 7.31 9.48 18.01
CA TYR A 174 6.78 8.12 17.95
C TYR A 174 6.90 7.41 19.30
N ALA A 175 8.08 7.43 19.92
CA ALA A 175 8.33 6.82 21.22
C ALA A 175 7.45 7.39 22.35
N LYS A 176 7.05 8.66 22.24
CA LYS A 176 6.15 9.35 23.20
C LYS A 176 4.66 9.06 23.01
N GLY A 177 4.30 8.23 22.02
CA GLY A 177 2.90 7.84 21.80
C GLY A 177 2.19 8.56 20.68
N HIS A 178 2.85 9.52 20.03
CA HIS A 178 2.27 10.18 18.86
C HIS A 178 2.20 9.21 17.66
N GLU A 179 1.27 9.45 16.76
CA GLU A 179 1.16 8.74 15.48
C GLU A 179 1.99 9.46 14.43
N ILE A 180 2.71 8.68 13.61
CA ILE A 180 3.49 9.18 12.49
C ILE A 180 2.87 8.64 11.20
N ALA A 181 2.50 9.56 10.30
CA ALA A 181 1.83 9.31 9.05
C ALA A 181 2.59 9.95 7.88
N SER A 182 2.33 9.47 6.66
CA SER A 182 3.02 9.95 5.46
C SER A 182 2.43 11.27 4.95
N HIS A 183 3.31 12.22 4.59
CA HIS A 183 2.94 13.47 3.92
C HIS A 183 3.79 13.73 2.67
N SER A 184 4.06 12.65 1.93
CA SER A 184 4.92 12.62 0.74
C SER A 184 6.41 12.87 0.97
N ILE A 185 7.23 12.61 -0.04
CA ILE A 185 8.66 12.91 0.00
C ILE A 185 8.88 14.37 -0.39
N SER A 186 8.43 14.74 -1.58
CA SER A 186 8.76 16.03 -2.19
C SER A 186 7.82 17.16 -1.78
N HIS A 187 6.71 16.86 -1.11
CA HIS A 187 5.66 17.82 -0.80
C HIS A 187 5.11 18.54 -2.06
N SER A 188 5.05 17.83 -3.18
CA SER A 188 4.56 18.35 -4.46
C SER A 188 3.05 18.19 -4.62
N PHE A 189 2.45 19.05 -5.45
CA PHE A 189 1.02 19.06 -5.75
C PHE A 189 0.60 17.82 -6.57
N GLY A 190 -0.27 16.98 -5.99
CA GLY A 190 -0.50 15.60 -6.44
C GLY A 190 -1.62 15.36 -7.45
N GLU A 191 -2.38 16.39 -7.86
CA GLU A 191 -3.62 16.23 -8.68
C GLU A 191 -3.42 15.33 -9.92
N LYS A 192 -2.32 15.55 -10.65
CA LYS A 192 -2.00 14.87 -11.92
C LYS A 192 -0.97 13.76 -11.78
N PHE A 193 -0.68 13.33 -10.55
CA PHE A 193 0.26 12.23 -10.37
C PHE A 193 -0.33 10.96 -10.94
N SER A 194 0.51 10.21 -11.66
CA SER A 194 0.18 8.84 -11.96
C SER A 194 0.17 8.03 -10.65
N LYS A 195 -0.42 6.84 -10.70
CA LYS A 195 -0.45 5.92 -9.57
C LYS A 195 0.96 5.59 -9.07
N GLU A 196 1.91 5.43 -9.99
CA GLU A 196 3.32 5.16 -9.70
C GLU A 196 3.96 6.34 -8.97
N ARG A 197 3.70 7.58 -9.41
CA ARG A 197 4.21 8.77 -8.73
C ARG A 197 3.60 8.92 -7.33
N TRP A 198 2.31 8.62 -7.16
CA TRP A 198 1.68 8.57 -5.84
C TRP A 198 2.35 7.54 -4.93
N LEU A 199 2.67 6.36 -5.46
CA LEU A 199 3.38 5.30 -4.73
C LEU A 199 4.77 5.77 -4.31
N ASP A 200 5.53 6.42 -5.20
CA ASP A 200 6.87 6.92 -4.89
C ASP A 200 6.87 7.99 -3.83
N GLU A 201 5.89 8.88 -3.86
CA GLU A 201 5.75 9.95 -2.89
C GLU A 201 5.28 9.44 -1.54
N ILE A 202 4.19 8.67 -1.50
CA ILE A 202 3.50 8.33 -0.24
C ILE A 202 4.05 7.06 0.39
N LEU A 203 4.18 5.97 -0.38
CA LEU A 203 4.78 4.73 0.11
C LEU A 203 6.30 4.90 0.30
N GLY A 204 6.96 5.68 -0.57
CA GLY A 204 8.37 6.03 -0.38
C GLY A 204 8.61 6.77 0.93
N GLN A 205 7.77 7.74 1.27
CA GLN A 205 7.89 8.42 2.56
C GLN A 205 7.61 7.49 3.75
N LYS A 206 6.66 6.55 3.62
CA LYS A 206 6.44 5.50 4.65
C LYS A 206 7.70 4.67 4.89
N GLU A 207 8.44 4.29 3.85
CA GLU A 207 9.72 3.60 4.00
C GLU A 207 10.79 4.46 4.67
N ILE A 208 10.90 5.74 4.32
CA ILE A 208 11.89 6.65 4.92
C ILE A 208 11.59 6.87 6.41
N LEU A 209 10.32 7.03 6.78
CA LEU A 209 9.89 7.12 8.19
C LEU A 209 10.23 5.85 8.97
N HIS A 210 10.09 4.68 8.35
CA HIS A 210 10.51 3.42 8.95
C HIS A 210 12.05 3.34 9.12
N LEU A 211 12.78 3.49 8.03
CA LEU A 211 14.23 3.26 7.96
C LEU A 211 15.04 4.28 8.77
N TYR A 212 14.61 5.54 8.77
CA TYR A 212 15.38 6.61 9.42
C TYR A 212 14.69 7.16 10.66
N GLY A 213 13.36 7.09 10.74
CA GLY A 213 12.58 7.50 11.92
C GLY A 213 12.39 6.40 12.96
N GLY A 214 12.78 5.15 12.67
CA GLY A 214 12.61 4.02 13.58
C GLY A 214 11.15 3.66 13.86
N VAL A 215 10.21 4.13 13.03
CA VAL A 215 8.77 3.87 13.19
C VAL A 215 8.46 2.48 12.66
N ASP A 216 7.65 1.68 13.36
CA ASP A 216 7.22 0.39 12.82
C ASP A 216 6.39 0.62 11.53
N THR A 217 6.77 -0.06 10.45
CA THR A 217 6.08 0.02 9.15
C THR A 217 4.58 -0.32 9.24
N ASN A 218 4.21 -1.22 10.16
CA ASN A 218 2.82 -1.60 10.41
C ASN A 218 2.04 -0.53 11.19
N GLU A 219 2.72 0.42 11.84
CA GLU A 219 2.12 1.55 12.53
C GLU A 219 2.02 2.83 11.69
N ILE A 220 2.69 2.87 10.53
CA ILE A 220 2.50 3.94 9.53
C ILE A 220 1.27 3.60 8.68
N ARG A 221 0.11 4.01 9.16
CA ARG A 221 -1.21 3.63 8.61
C ARG A 221 -1.91 4.72 7.82
N GLY A 222 -1.60 5.97 8.15
CA GLY A 222 -2.24 7.15 7.58
C GLY A 222 -1.41 7.85 6.53
N MET A 223 -2.09 8.63 5.71
CA MET A 223 -1.47 9.68 4.91
C MET A 223 -2.34 10.95 4.89
N ARG A 224 -1.72 12.07 4.50
CA ARG A 224 -2.40 13.29 4.08
C ARG A 224 -1.71 13.84 2.84
N ALA A 225 -2.48 14.26 1.85
CA ALA A 225 -1.94 14.75 0.59
C ALA A 225 -1.43 16.19 0.77
N PRO A 226 -0.25 16.54 0.24
CA PRO A 226 0.22 17.93 0.22
C PRO A 226 -0.85 18.87 -0.35
N PHE A 227 -1.04 20.01 0.31
CA PHE A 227 -2.04 21.03 -0.04
C PHE A 227 -3.50 20.54 -0.02
N LEU A 228 -3.77 19.39 0.61
CA LEU A 228 -5.07 18.70 0.55
C LEU A 228 -5.50 18.35 -0.88
N GLN A 229 -4.56 18.34 -1.83
CA GLN A 229 -4.84 18.02 -3.22
C GLN A 229 -4.76 16.51 -3.43
N THR A 230 -5.93 15.89 -3.54
CA THR A 230 -6.03 14.46 -3.85
C THR A 230 -5.87 14.18 -5.34
N GLY A 231 -5.65 12.91 -5.69
CA GLY A 231 -5.52 12.43 -7.08
C GLY A 231 -6.69 11.55 -7.53
N GLY A 232 -7.86 11.67 -6.90
CA GLY A 232 -9.03 10.87 -7.20
C GLY A 232 -8.76 9.38 -7.06
N ASP A 233 -9.47 8.56 -7.83
CA ASP A 233 -9.31 7.10 -7.79
C ASP A 233 -7.86 6.63 -8.02
N THR A 234 -7.04 7.38 -8.77
CA THR A 234 -5.61 7.07 -8.95
C THR A 234 -4.86 7.03 -7.61
N MET A 235 -5.12 7.99 -6.73
CA MET A 235 -4.50 8.07 -5.41
C MET A 235 -5.06 6.99 -4.46
N PHE A 236 -6.39 6.89 -4.38
CA PHE A 236 -7.03 5.95 -3.44
C PHE A 236 -6.80 4.48 -3.83
N GLU A 237 -6.72 4.16 -5.12
CA GLU A 237 -6.31 2.83 -5.58
C GLU A 237 -4.86 2.51 -5.16
N MET A 238 -3.94 3.47 -5.28
CA MET A 238 -2.56 3.30 -4.80
C MET A 238 -2.54 3.01 -3.30
N LEU A 239 -3.24 3.81 -2.50
CA LEU A 239 -3.27 3.66 -1.05
C LEU A 239 -3.82 2.31 -0.61
N TYR A 240 -4.90 1.88 -1.27
CA TYR A 240 -5.52 0.60 -1.01
C TYR A 240 -4.55 -0.57 -1.31
N GLN A 241 -3.86 -0.51 -2.45
CA GLN A 241 -2.88 -1.54 -2.83
C GLN A 241 -1.60 -1.52 -1.99
N ALA A 242 -1.19 -0.34 -1.52
CA ALA A 242 -0.06 -0.14 -0.62
C ALA A 242 -0.38 -0.43 0.86
N ASN A 243 -1.58 -0.94 1.15
CA ASN A 243 -2.02 -1.34 2.49
C ASN A 243 -1.96 -0.17 3.51
N PHE A 244 -2.32 1.04 3.08
CA PHE A 244 -2.67 2.12 4.01
C PHE A 244 -4.06 1.83 4.59
N SER A 245 -4.27 2.27 5.84
CA SER A 245 -5.55 2.06 6.52
C SER A 245 -6.50 3.23 6.37
N TYR A 246 -5.96 4.45 6.23
CA TYR A 246 -6.79 5.64 6.10
C TYR A 246 -6.11 6.79 5.35
N ASP A 247 -6.94 7.65 4.77
CA ASP A 247 -6.58 9.00 4.30
C ASP A 247 -7.22 10.07 5.20
N SER A 248 -6.63 11.26 5.23
CA SER A 248 -7.22 12.43 5.87
C SER A 248 -6.92 13.67 5.02
N SER A 249 -7.35 13.63 3.75
CA SER A 249 -7.09 14.71 2.80
C SER A 249 -8.36 15.39 2.30
N LEU A 250 -9.56 14.85 2.55
CA LEU A 250 -10.80 15.40 2.01
C LEU A 250 -11.45 16.39 2.99
N PRO A 251 -11.54 17.69 2.63
CA PRO A 251 -12.35 18.62 3.39
C PRO A 251 -13.83 18.23 3.33
N VAL A 252 -14.48 18.31 4.48
CA VAL A 252 -15.93 18.17 4.60
C VAL A 252 -16.48 19.53 4.97
N TYR A 253 -17.47 19.99 4.20
CA TYR A 253 -18.12 21.27 4.45
C TYR A 253 -18.65 21.36 5.90
N ASP A 254 -18.80 22.59 6.40
CA ASP A 254 -19.20 22.92 7.78
C ASP A 254 -20.68 22.64 8.07
N ILE A 255 -21.09 21.38 7.93
CA ILE A 255 -22.45 20.90 8.20
C ILE A 255 -22.72 20.88 9.72
N ASP A 256 -23.95 21.17 10.13
CA ASP A 256 -24.43 21.07 11.51
C ASP A 256 -25.60 20.05 11.59
N PRO A 257 -25.47 18.94 12.35
CA PRO A 257 -24.30 18.54 13.14
C PRO A 257 -23.08 18.15 12.28
N PRO A 258 -21.86 18.17 12.84
CA PRO A 258 -20.64 17.83 12.10
C PRO A 258 -20.54 16.37 11.67
N TYR A 259 -19.74 16.12 10.64
CA TYR A 259 -19.65 14.81 9.98
C TYR A 259 -18.81 13.78 10.75
N TRP A 260 -19.18 12.51 10.70
CA TRP A 260 -18.37 11.39 11.22
C TRP A 260 -17.49 10.74 10.14
N PRO A 261 -16.28 10.24 10.49
CA PRO A 261 -15.44 9.44 9.59
C PRO A 261 -16.13 8.17 9.07
N TYR A 262 -15.67 7.69 7.93
CA TYR A 262 -16.33 6.61 7.19
C TYR A 262 -15.36 5.75 6.39
N THR A 263 -15.85 4.66 5.82
CA THR A 263 -15.08 3.82 4.91
C THR A 263 -15.50 4.04 3.46
N LEU A 264 -14.56 3.84 2.54
CA LEU A 264 -14.77 3.97 1.10
C LEU A 264 -15.36 2.70 0.46
N ASP A 265 -16.00 1.82 1.22
CA ASP A 265 -16.83 0.73 0.69
C ASP A 265 -17.94 1.26 -0.24
N TYR A 266 -18.45 2.45 0.08
CA TYR A 266 -19.53 3.13 -0.61
C TYR A 266 -19.12 4.55 -1.01
N SER A 267 -19.93 5.18 -1.88
CA SER A 267 -19.64 6.51 -2.40
C SER A 267 -19.62 7.54 -1.29
N ILE A 268 -18.73 8.53 -1.39
CA ILE A 268 -18.78 9.73 -0.55
C ILE A 268 -20.19 10.33 -0.61
N ASN A 269 -20.64 10.88 0.50
CA ASN A 269 -21.98 11.44 0.65
C ASN A 269 -21.99 12.85 1.24
N HIS A 270 -20.88 13.55 1.03
CA HIS A 270 -20.74 15.00 1.11
C HIS A 270 -20.14 15.51 -0.20
N ASP A 271 -20.17 16.83 -0.41
CA ASP A 271 -19.61 17.44 -1.60
C ASP A 271 -18.09 17.25 -1.67
N CYS A 272 -17.58 17.10 -2.90
CA CYS A 272 -16.14 17.09 -3.16
C CYS A 272 -15.62 18.53 -3.18
N MET A 273 -15.08 18.99 -2.05
CA MET A 273 -14.62 20.37 -1.90
C MET A 273 -13.36 20.67 -2.73
N ILE A 274 -12.49 19.68 -2.93
CA ILE A 274 -11.26 19.76 -3.72
C ILE A 274 -11.24 18.54 -4.65
N GLU A 275 -11.55 18.76 -5.93
CA GLU A 275 -11.50 17.70 -6.94
C GLU A 275 -10.05 17.33 -7.29
N PRO A 276 -9.79 16.08 -7.75
CA PRO A 276 -10.75 14.97 -7.91
C PRO A 276 -10.89 14.07 -6.66
N CYS A 277 -12.11 13.76 -6.24
CA CYS A 277 -12.42 12.83 -5.14
C CYS A 277 -12.55 11.35 -5.60
N PRO A 278 -12.50 10.35 -4.70
CA PRO A 278 -12.67 8.95 -5.07
C PRO A 278 -14.11 8.66 -5.52
N SER A 279 -14.27 7.88 -6.59
CA SER A 279 -15.57 7.48 -7.12
C SER A 279 -15.77 5.95 -7.12
N ASN A 280 -14.71 5.18 -6.91
CA ASN A 280 -14.74 3.73 -6.77
C ASN A 280 -14.79 3.26 -5.32
N SER A 281 -15.13 1.98 -5.14
CA SER A 281 -15.22 1.32 -3.84
C SER A 281 -13.86 0.75 -3.41
N TYR A 282 -13.40 1.11 -2.20
CA TYR A 282 -12.20 0.61 -1.54
C TYR A 282 -12.57 0.04 -0.16
N PRO A 283 -13.02 -1.23 -0.09
CA PRO A 283 -13.59 -1.81 1.12
C PRO A 283 -12.66 -1.79 2.33
N GLY A 284 -13.13 -1.24 3.45
CA GLY A 284 -12.37 -1.15 4.70
C GLY A 284 -11.31 -0.04 4.76
N PHE A 285 -11.14 0.74 3.69
CA PHE A 285 -10.26 1.91 3.69
C PHE A 285 -10.99 3.11 4.30
N TRP A 286 -10.42 3.74 5.33
CA TRP A 286 -11.07 4.83 6.06
C TRP A 286 -10.74 6.20 5.46
N GLU A 287 -11.75 7.06 5.41
CA GLU A 287 -11.58 8.50 5.22
C GLU A 287 -11.82 9.22 6.56
N VAL A 288 -10.79 9.91 7.04
CA VAL A 288 -10.88 10.82 8.18
C VAL A 288 -11.07 12.23 7.63
N GLY A 289 -12.32 12.51 7.25
CA GLY A 289 -12.71 13.78 6.65
C GLY A 289 -12.40 14.98 7.55
N MET A 290 -11.94 16.07 6.92
CA MET A 290 -11.53 17.29 7.58
C MET A 290 -12.69 18.29 7.63
N VAL A 291 -13.51 18.20 8.69
CA VAL A 291 -14.66 19.10 8.88
C VAL A 291 -14.16 20.54 8.99
N MET A 292 -14.66 21.40 8.10
CA MET A 292 -14.28 22.82 8.05
C MET A 292 -14.70 23.57 9.33
N TRP A 293 -13.77 24.38 9.80
CA TRP A 293 -14.01 25.39 10.81
C TRP A 293 -14.70 26.60 10.20
N GLU A 294 -15.41 27.33 11.05
CA GLU A 294 -15.84 28.69 10.77
C GLU A 294 -14.95 29.64 11.58
N ASP A 295 -14.34 30.65 10.95
CA ASP A 295 -13.58 31.71 11.61
C ASP A 295 -14.51 32.81 12.18
N LEU A 296 -13.99 33.69 13.03
CA LEU A 296 -14.80 34.72 13.71
C LEU A 296 -15.49 35.72 12.74
N ARG A 297 -15.15 35.70 11.46
CA ARG A 297 -15.76 36.53 10.40
C ARG A 297 -16.75 35.75 9.53
N GLY A 298 -17.01 34.47 9.84
CA GLY A 298 -17.87 33.58 9.06
C GLY A 298 -17.17 32.93 7.86
N GLY A 299 -15.85 33.07 7.74
CA GLY A 299 -15.05 32.38 6.72
C GLY A 299 -14.85 30.91 7.06
N ARG A 300 -14.64 30.07 6.04
CA ARG A 300 -14.51 28.62 6.20
C ARG A 300 -13.11 28.14 5.86
N CYS A 301 -12.62 27.18 6.63
CA CYS A 301 -11.24 26.74 6.56
C CYS A 301 -11.11 25.31 7.08
N SER A 302 -10.42 24.44 6.34
CA SER A 302 -10.11 23.09 6.82
C SER A 302 -8.94 23.09 7.79
N MET A 303 -7.88 23.82 7.46
CA MET A 303 -6.69 24.00 8.31
C MET A 303 -6.85 25.29 9.11
N ALA A 304 -6.43 25.30 10.37
CA ALA A 304 -6.60 26.46 11.24
C ALA A 304 -5.81 27.69 10.75
N ASP A 305 -4.68 27.48 10.10
CA ASP A 305 -3.90 28.54 9.45
C ASP A 305 -4.45 28.98 8.08
N GLY A 306 -5.46 28.26 7.56
CA GLY A 306 -6.29 28.71 6.45
C GLY A 306 -7.45 29.61 6.88
N CYS A 307 -7.75 29.71 8.18
CA CYS A 307 -8.77 30.60 8.72
C CYS A 307 -8.27 32.05 8.78
N PHE A 308 -9.19 33.02 8.86
CA PHE A 308 -8.80 34.36 9.26
C PHE A 308 -8.25 34.36 10.69
N ASN A 309 -6.94 34.58 10.83
CA ASN A 309 -6.29 34.51 12.13
C ASN A 309 -6.67 35.70 13.02
N PRO A 310 -7.18 35.47 14.24
CA PRO A 310 -7.46 36.56 15.17
C PRO A 310 -6.18 37.34 15.56
N SER A 311 -6.37 38.61 15.93
CA SER A 311 -5.27 39.53 16.27
C SER A 311 -4.73 39.37 17.70
N ASP A 312 -5.43 38.63 18.54
CA ASP A 312 -5.17 38.53 19.98
C ASP A 312 -5.52 37.13 20.53
N GLU A 313 -5.13 36.92 21.79
CA GLU A 313 -5.30 35.66 22.50
C GLU A 313 -6.77 35.26 22.69
N ASP A 314 -7.62 36.21 23.05
CA ASP A 314 -9.05 35.98 23.31
C ASP A 314 -9.75 35.56 22.02
N GLY A 315 -9.47 36.22 20.90
CA GLY A 315 -10.02 35.84 19.60
C GLY A 315 -9.60 34.44 19.18
N VAL A 316 -8.35 34.04 19.42
CA VAL A 316 -7.89 32.67 19.12
C VAL A 316 -8.63 31.66 20.00
N TYR A 317 -8.70 31.91 21.30
CA TYR A 317 -9.43 31.07 22.25
C TYR A 317 -10.90 30.90 21.84
N GLU A 318 -11.59 31.99 21.53
CA GLU A 318 -13.00 31.98 21.12
C GLU A 318 -13.21 31.26 19.78
N MET A 319 -12.32 31.47 18.81
CA MET A 319 -12.41 30.80 17.51
C MET A 319 -12.32 29.27 17.65
N VAL A 320 -11.36 28.77 18.44
CA VAL A 320 -11.19 27.33 18.65
C VAL A 320 -12.34 26.78 19.50
N LYS A 321 -12.70 27.47 20.59
CA LYS A 321 -13.80 27.06 21.48
C LYS A 321 -15.13 26.98 20.76
N ARG A 322 -15.47 27.96 19.91
CA ARG A 322 -16.71 27.97 19.13
C ARG A 322 -16.81 26.74 18.22
N ASN A 323 -15.73 26.40 17.52
CA ASN A 323 -15.71 25.21 16.66
C ASN A 323 -15.76 23.91 17.46
N PHE A 324 -15.05 23.83 18.59
CA PHE A 324 -15.16 22.69 19.51
C PHE A 324 -16.61 22.47 20.00
N LEU A 325 -17.29 23.54 20.42
CA LEU A 325 -18.66 23.46 20.94
C LEU A 325 -19.66 22.96 19.90
N ARG A 326 -19.45 23.25 18.60
CA ARG A 326 -20.28 22.69 17.52
C ARG A 326 -20.28 21.16 17.52
N HIS A 327 -19.14 20.54 17.82
CA HIS A 327 -19.04 19.08 17.95
C HIS A 327 -19.57 18.62 19.32
N TYR A 328 -19.10 19.24 20.39
CA TYR A 328 -19.34 18.79 21.78
C TYR A 328 -20.82 18.82 22.18
N THR A 329 -21.55 19.82 21.71
CA THR A 329 -22.97 20.05 22.07
C THR A 329 -23.96 19.39 21.13
N SER A 330 -23.51 18.81 20.01
CA SER A 330 -24.35 18.19 18.99
C SER A 330 -24.22 16.65 18.99
N ASN A 331 -23.65 16.06 17.94
CA ASN A 331 -23.51 14.62 17.77
C ASN A 331 -22.16 14.06 18.25
N ARG A 332 -21.26 14.90 18.78
CA ARG A 332 -19.91 14.53 19.25
C ARG A 332 -19.03 13.86 18.19
N SER A 333 -19.20 14.19 16.92
CA SER A 333 -18.24 13.74 15.91
C SER A 333 -16.82 14.25 16.26
N PRO A 334 -15.75 13.57 15.81
CA PRO A 334 -14.40 13.95 16.18
C PRO A 334 -14.10 15.39 15.80
N PHE A 335 -13.60 16.19 16.75
CA PHE A 335 -13.20 17.56 16.49
C PHE A 335 -11.74 17.58 16.01
N GLY A 336 -11.54 17.90 14.73
CA GLY A 336 -10.23 17.99 14.12
C GLY A 336 -9.60 19.37 14.29
N MET A 337 -8.36 19.41 14.76
CA MET A 337 -7.53 20.60 14.86
C MET A 337 -6.25 20.37 14.05
N TYR A 338 -6.25 20.87 12.82
CA TYR A 338 -5.21 20.59 11.83
C TYR A 338 -4.34 21.84 11.64
N PHE A 339 -3.04 21.72 11.87
CA PHE A 339 -2.12 22.85 11.89
C PHE A 339 -0.82 22.57 11.13
N HIS A 340 -0.25 23.63 10.55
CA HIS A 340 1.20 23.71 10.39
C HIS A 340 1.83 24.28 11.66
N SER A 341 2.99 23.75 12.08
CA SER A 341 3.66 24.23 13.30
C SER A 341 3.96 25.74 13.26
N ARG A 342 4.13 26.32 12.07
CA ARG A 342 4.37 27.75 11.87
C ARG A 342 3.29 28.64 12.49
N TRP A 343 2.03 28.20 12.55
CA TRP A 343 0.92 28.97 13.12
C TRP A 343 1.15 29.32 14.60
N PHE A 344 1.89 28.47 15.31
CA PHE A 344 2.24 28.63 16.72
C PHE A 344 3.47 29.51 16.99
N LEU A 345 4.16 29.99 15.95
CA LEU A 345 5.25 30.97 16.11
C LEU A 345 4.72 32.34 16.54
N THR A 346 3.45 32.61 16.27
CA THR A 346 2.74 33.78 16.78
C THR A 346 2.34 33.53 18.22
N GLU A 347 2.86 34.34 19.15
CA GLU A 347 2.74 34.08 20.59
C GLU A 347 1.29 34.07 21.09
N HIS A 348 0.46 35.02 20.63
CA HIS A 348 -0.96 35.05 21.03
C HIS A 348 -1.77 33.87 20.49
N ASN A 349 -1.39 33.33 19.32
CA ASN A 349 -1.98 32.08 18.80
C ASN A 349 -1.68 30.91 19.74
N MET A 350 -0.42 30.77 20.15
CA MET A 350 0.00 29.71 21.07
C MET A 350 -0.67 29.84 22.44
N ASN A 351 -0.71 31.04 23.01
CA ASN A 351 -1.31 31.24 24.33
C ASN A 351 -2.82 31.01 24.31
N GLY A 352 -3.52 31.50 23.29
CA GLY A 352 -4.98 31.33 23.16
C GLY A 352 -5.36 29.87 22.95
N PHE A 353 -4.56 29.15 22.15
CA PHE A 353 -4.72 27.72 21.96
C PHE A 353 -4.42 26.92 23.24
N ILE A 354 -3.34 27.23 23.97
CA ILE A 354 -3.02 26.56 25.23
C ILE A 354 -4.13 26.78 26.27
N ARG A 355 -4.65 28.01 26.37
CA ARG A 355 -5.78 28.32 27.26
C ARG A 355 -6.99 27.46 26.95
N PHE A 356 -7.36 27.34 25.67
CA PHE A 356 -8.44 26.45 25.24
C PHE A 356 -8.13 24.98 25.56
N LEU A 357 -6.93 24.50 25.22
CA LEU A 357 -6.50 23.13 25.43
C LEU A 357 -6.57 22.73 26.91
N ASP A 358 -6.09 23.58 27.81
CA ASP A 358 -6.08 23.32 29.25
C ASP A 358 -7.49 23.38 29.85
N GLU A 359 -8.38 24.26 29.39
CA GLU A 359 -9.78 24.28 29.81
C GLU A 359 -10.54 23.03 29.33
N MET A 360 -10.35 22.65 28.07
CA MET A 360 -10.98 21.47 27.49
C MET A 360 -10.57 20.18 28.23
N LEU A 361 -9.29 20.02 28.58
CA LEU A 361 -8.80 18.83 29.26
C LEU A 361 -9.26 18.71 30.73
N GLN A 362 -9.95 19.69 31.29
CA GLN A 362 -10.61 19.56 32.61
C GLN A 362 -11.91 18.74 32.54
N LEU A 363 -12.42 18.47 31.33
CA LEU A 363 -13.63 17.69 31.14
C LEU A 363 -13.31 16.18 31.06
N ASP A 364 -13.92 15.41 31.96
CA ASP A 364 -13.69 13.96 32.11
C ASP A 364 -14.19 13.09 30.94
N ASP A 365 -14.87 13.70 29.97
CA ASP A 365 -15.45 13.02 28.80
C ASP A 365 -14.76 13.34 27.48
N ILE A 366 -13.59 13.98 27.52
CA ILE A 366 -12.82 14.36 26.33
C ILE A 366 -11.56 13.50 26.21
N TYR A 367 -11.29 13.04 24.98
CA TYR A 367 -10.09 12.26 24.66
C TYR A 367 -9.37 12.87 23.47
N LEU A 368 -8.19 13.43 23.71
CA LEU A 368 -7.27 13.93 22.69
C LEU A 368 -6.31 12.79 22.30
N VAL A 369 -6.59 12.19 21.14
CA VAL A 369 -6.01 10.92 20.68
C VAL A 369 -5.55 11.03 19.22
N THR A 370 -4.82 10.01 18.74
CA THR A 370 -4.39 9.96 17.34
C THR A 370 -5.53 9.56 16.40
N ASN A 371 -5.34 9.74 15.09
CA ASN A 371 -6.33 9.36 14.07
C ASN A 371 -6.58 7.85 14.07
N TRP A 372 -5.53 7.04 14.18
CA TRP A 372 -5.67 5.59 14.28
C TRP A 372 -6.44 5.18 15.53
N GLN A 373 -6.16 5.79 16.69
CA GLN A 373 -6.91 5.50 17.91
C GLN A 373 -8.39 5.82 17.71
N MET A 374 -8.72 7.00 17.19
CA MET A 374 -10.10 7.36 16.85
C MET A 374 -10.76 6.31 15.93
N ILE A 375 -10.06 5.86 14.88
CA ILE A 375 -10.56 4.78 14.02
C ILE A 375 -10.81 3.50 14.83
N GLN A 376 -9.96 3.13 15.79
CA GLN A 376 -10.23 1.97 16.67
C GLN A 376 -11.54 2.13 17.45
N TRP A 377 -11.86 3.34 17.93
CA TRP A 377 -13.16 3.61 18.54
C TRP A 377 -14.31 3.52 17.52
N MET A 378 -14.11 4.01 16.29
CA MET A 378 -15.11 3.88 15.22
C MET A 378 -15.41 2.42 14.85
N ARG A 379 -14.38 1.56 14.88
CA ARG A 379 -14.48 0.12 14.63
C ARG A 379 -15.15 -0.64 15.77
N ASN A 380 -14.99 -0.17 17.01
CA ASN A 380 -15.63 -0.75 18.19
C ASN A 380 -16.15 0.35 19.14
N PRO A 381 -17.30 0.97 18.79
CA PRO A 381 -17.85 2.10 19.56
C PRO A 381 -18.07 1.73 21.01
N THR A 382 -17.37 2.43 21.91
CA THR A 382 -17.33 2.13 23.33
C THR A 382 -17.95 3.28 24.13
N PRO A 383 -18.93 3.02 25.02
CA PRO A 383 -19.57 4.07 25.80
C PRO A 383 -18.60 4.66 26.83
N LEU A 384 -18.85 5.92 27.23
CA LEU A 384 -18.01 6.69 28.14
C LEU A 384 -17.68 5.95 29.44
N THR A 385 -18.64 5.19 29.98
CA THR A 385 -18.48 4.38 31.20
C THR A 385 -17.37 3.33 31.12
N HIS A 386 -16.98 2.91 29.91
CA HIS A 386 -15.95 1.90 29.66
C HIS A 386 -14.66 2.49 29.06
N MET A 387 -14.63 3.78 28.73
CA MET A 387 -13.50 4.40 28.03
C MET A 387 -12.19 4.38 28.82
N LYS A 388 -12.24 4.43 30.16
CA LYS A 388 -11.03 4.31 31.00
C LYS A 388 -10.30 2.96 30.84
N LYS A 389 -11.00 1.93 30.36
CA LYS A 389 -10.45 0.57 30.12
C LYS A 389 -10.34 0.24 28.63
N PHE A 390 -10.64 1.18 27.74
CA PHE A 390 -10.59 0.96 26.31
C PHE A 390 -9.13 0.85 25.84
N SER A 391 -8.68 -0.39 25.65
CA SER A 391 -7.26 -0.71 25.35
C SER A 391 -6.66 0.09 24.19
N PRO A 392 -7.36 0.36 23.07
CA PRO A 392 -6.79 1.17 21.99
C PRO A 392 -6.42 2.61 22.38
N PHE A 393 -7.05 3.18 23.42
CA PHE A 393 -6.71 4.50 23.96
C PHE A 393 -5.68 4.43 25.10
N GLY A 394 -5.19 3.23 25.43
CA GLY A 394 -4.17 3.00 26.45
C GLY A 394 -2.76 3.45 26.02
N CYS A 395 -1.84 3.53 26.98
CA CYS A 395 -0.45 3.94 26.78
C CYS A 395 0.57 2.79 26.79
N ASP A 396 0.13 1.55 26.53
CA ASP A 396 0.98 0.36 26.52
C ASP A 396 2.01 0.33 25.37
N TYR A 397 1.89 1.24 24.39
CA TYR A 397 2.83 1.40 23.27
C TYR A 397 4.28 1.60 23.72
N ILE A 398 4.51 2.11 24.94
CA ILE A 398 5.84 2.37 25.51
C ILE A 398 6.72 1.11 25.52
N ARG A 399 6.12 -0.09 25.57
CA ARG A 399 6.87 -1.36 25.61
C ARG A 399 7.39 -1.83 24.25
N ASN A 400 6.73 -1.42 23.17
CA ASN A 400 6.95 -1.99 21.83
C ASN A 400 7.61 -0.99 20.87
N ARG A 401 7.67 0.30 21.23
CA ARG A 401 8.28 1.36 20.43
C ARG A 401 9.77 1.54 20.78
N PRO A 402 10.60 2.06 19.86
CA PRO A 402 12.01 2.32 20.14
C PRO A 402 12.16 3.33 21.29
N PRO A 403 13.28 3.30 22.02
CA PRO A 403 13.57 4.31 23.02
C PRO A 403 13.82 5.68 22.37
N LEU A 404 13.78 6.73 23.20
CA LEU A 404 14.13 8.09 22.78
C LEU A 404 15.56 8.14 22.21
N CYS A 405 15.69 8.77 21.05
CA CYS A 405 16.96 9.09 20.42
C CYS A 405 17.65 10.24 21.18
N LYS A 406 18.68 9.90 21.96
CA LYS A 406 19.46 10.87 22.76
C LYS A 406 20.68 11.44 22.01
N SER A 407 21.22 10.69 21.05
CA SER A 407 22.47 11.03 20.36
C SER A 407 22.34 10.75 18.86
N PRO A 408 21.69 11.64 18.10
CA PRO A 408 21.46 11.43 16.68
C PRO A 408 22.74 11.57 15.87
N HIS A 409 22.89 10.74 14.85
CA HIS A 409 23.88 10.92 13.79
C HIS A 409 23.45 12.08 12.89
N THR A 410 24.41 12.92 12.51
CA THR A 410 24.23 13.93 11.45
C THR A 410 24.86 13.39 10.17
N CYS A 411 24.03 12.82 9.30
CA CYS A 411 24.43 12.13 8.09
C CYS A 411 24.57 13.12 6.93
N LYS A 412 25.77 13.19 6.35
CA LYS A 412 26.00 13.91 5.09
C LYS A 412 25.79 12.93 3.94
N ALA A 413 24.70 13.10 3.21
CA ALA A 413 24.29 12.19 2.16
C ALA A 413 24.28 12.92 0.80
N ARG A 414 24.78 12.27 -0.24
CA ARG A 414 24.86 12.87 -1.58
C ARG A 414 23.47 12.96 -2.21
N PHE A 415 23.14 14.11 -2.78
CA PHE A 415 21.92 14.32 -3.55
C PHE A 415 22.26 15.07 -4.84
N ARG A 416 22.20 14.39 -5.98
CA ARG A 416 22.62 14.96 -7.28
C ARG A 416 24.06 15.51 -7.19
N ASN A 417 24.25 16.81 -7.39
CA ASN A 417 25.55 17.50 -7.33
C ASN A 417 25.81 18.19 -5.98
N GLU A 418 24.96 17.94 -4.98
CA GLU A 418 25.02 18.60 -3.67
C GLU A 418 25.10 17.57 -2.54
N ILE A 419 25.50 18.04 -1.36
CA ILE A 419 25.47 17.26 -0.12
C ILE A 419 24.33 17.80 0.72
N ARG A 420 23.40 16.90 1.07
CA ARG A 420 22.30 17.19 2.00
C ARG A 420 22.58 16.55 3.34
N THR A 421 21.98 17.12 4.38
CA THR A 421 22.12 16.60 5.75
C THR A 421 20.81 15.95 6.18
N LEU A 422 20.91 14.78 6.82
CA LEU A 422 19.80 14.07 7.43
C LEU A 422 20.20 13.67 8.84
N LYS A 423 19.34 13.92 9.83
CA LYS A 423 19.58 13.48 11.22
C LYS A 423 18.76 12.24 11.53
N THR A 424 19.38 11.24 12.16
CA THR A 424 18.72 9.97 12.51
C THR A 424 19.46 9.24 13.63
N CYS A 425 18.76 8.44 14.42
CA CYS A 425 19.37 7.44 15.33
C CYS A 425 19.63 6.09 14.65
N GLN A 426 19.24 5.95 13.39
CA GLN A 426 19.42 4.76 12.58
C GLN A 426 20.72 4.88 11.77
N THR A 427 21.02 3.87 10.96
CA THR A 427 22.21 3.89 10.10
C THR A 427 22.13 5.02 9.07
N CYS A 428 23.20 5.81 8.96
CA CYS A 428 23.26 6.90 7.99
C CYS A 428 23.12 6.37 6.56
N PRO A 429 22.27 7.00 5.72
CA PRO A 429 22.23 6.67 4.32
C PRO A 429 23.48 7.18 3.60
N GLN A 430 23.93 6.43 2.60
CA GLN A 430 25.04 6.83 1.74
C GLN A 430 24.60 7.88 0.68
N SER A 431 23.32 7.88 0.30
CA SER A 431 22.67 8.81 -0.62
C SER A 431 21.41 9.40 0.02
N TYR A 432 21.13 10.68 -0.18
CA TYR A 432 20.04 11.37 0.51
C TYR A 432 18.70 10.85 -0.01
N PRO A 433 17.86 10.16 0.79
CA PRO A 433 16.63 9.51 0.33
C PRO A 433 15.73 10.43 -0.50
N TRP A 434 15.04 9.90 -1.52
CA TRP A 434 14.13 10.67 -2.36
C TRP A 434 13.15 9.76 -3.10
N THR A 435 12.34 10.31 -4.01
CA THR A 435 11.44 9.55 -4.90
C THR A 435 12.22 8.55 -5.81
N ALA A 436 11.52 7.57 -6.41
CA ALA A 436 12.06 6.30 -6.94
C ALA A 436 13.28 6.32 -7.87
N ALA A 437 13.72 7.48 -8.36
CA ALA A 437 15.07 7.65 -8.87
C ALA A 437 16.15 7.07 -7.92
N GLN A 438 15.87 6.89 -6.61
CA GLN A 438 16.82 6.32 -5.64
C GLN A 438 16.58 4.88 -5.16
N ARG A 439 15.35 4.35 -5.22
CA ARG A 439 15.10 2.90 -4.96
C ARG A 439 15.83 2.02 -5.97
N LEU A 440 16.08 2.56 -7.17
CA LEU A 440 16.90 1.95 -8.21
C LEU A 440 18.38 1.73 -7.85
N PHE A 441 18.85 2.22 -6.68
CA PHE A 441 20.26 2.19 -6.27
C PHE A 441 20.57 1.42 -4.98
N ARG A 442 19.63 0.67 -4.38
CA ARG A 442 19.87 -0.15 -3.16
C ARG A 442 19.34 -1.60 -3.27
N THR A 443 20.01 -2.56 -2.61
CA THR A 443 19.55 -3.96 -2.48
C THR A 443 18.58 -4.11 -1.29
N ASP A 444 17.93 -5.27 -1.14
CA ASP A 444 17.00 -5.57 -0.03
C ASP A 444 17.66 -5.47 1.36
N ASN A 445 18.99 -5.62 1.40
CA ASN A 445 19.77 -5.50 2.63
C ASN A 445 20.18 -4.04 2.90
N GLY A 446 19.65 -3.07 2.14
CA GLY A 446 19.94 -1.64 2.28
C GLY A 446 21.30 -1.19 1.73
N GLU A 447 22.08 -2.11 1.15
CA GLU A 447 23.39 -1.81 0.58
C GLU A 447 23.24 -1.00 -0.70
N GLU A 448 24.07 0.03 -0.88
CA GLU A 448 24.16 0.66 -2.19
C GLU A 448 24.62 -0.35 -3.23
N ILE A 449 23.95 -0.32 -4.37
CA ILE A 449 24.25 -1.12 -5.54
C ILE A 449 25.70 -0.96 -6.02
N ASN A 450 26.35 0.14 -5.64
CA ASN A 450 27.77 0.41 -5.92
C ASN A 450 28.75 -0.38 -5.03
N ASN A 451 28.30 -0.97 -3.92
CA ASN A 451 29.16 -1.74 -3.00
C ASN A 451 29.20 -3.24 -3.34
N THR A 452 28.13 -3.79 -3.92
CA THR A 452 28.06 -5.19 -4.38
C THR A 452 28.50 -5.34 -5.84
N GLN A 453 29.71 -4.89 -6.14
CA GLN A 453 30.22 -4.81 -7.50
C GLN A 453 31.11 -6.01 -7.85
N ALA A 454 30.85 -6.66 -8.98
CA ALA A 454 31.66 -7.74 -9.54
C ALA A 454 32.36 -7.29 -10.83
N ARG A 455 33.52 -7.88 -11.12
CA ARG A 455 34.18 -7.73 -12.42
C ARG A 455 33.64 -8.77 -13.40
N LEU A 456 33.76 -8.49 -14.70
CA LEU A 456 33.49 -9.50 -15.71
C LEU A 456 34.39 -10.72 -15.52
N MET A 457 33.80 -11.91 -15.67
CA MET A 457 34.56 -13.15 -15.73
C MET A 457 35.02 -13.41 -17.17
N ASP A 458 36.13 -14.11 -17.36
CA ASP A 458 36.46 -14.71 -18.66
C ASP A 458 35.81 -16.10 -18.78
N ASN A 459 35.78 -16.67 -19.98
CA ASN A 459 35.23 -18.02 -20.19
C ASN A 459 35.95 -19.08 -19.34
N LYS A 460 37.27 -18.91 -19.10
CA LYS A 460 38.02 -19.82 -18.22
C LYS A 460 37.54 -19.73 -16.77
N GLY A 461 37.26 -18.53 -16.27
CA GLY A 461 36.69 -18.28 -14.95
C GLY A 461 35.29 -18.87 -14.81
N LEU A 462 34.45 -18.72 -15.84
CA LEU A 462 33.13 -19.35 -15.88
C LEU A 462 33.25 -20.89 -15.83
N GLU A 463 34.18 -21.49 -16.57
CA GLU A 463 34.42 -22.94 -16.51
C GLU A 463 34.94 -23.40 -15.12
N ARG A 464 35.77 -22.60 -14.46
CA ARG A 464 36.17 -22.88 -13.06
C ARG A 464 34.97 -22.85 -12.13
N MET A 465 34.07 -21.88 -12.28
CA MET A 465 32.88 -21.74 -11.45
C MET A 465 31.89 -22.89 -11.67
N LYS A 466 31.71 -23.35 -12.91
CA LYS A 466 30.90 -24.55 -13.22
C LYS A 466 31.42 -25.79 -12.51
N ASN A 467 32.74 -25.92 -12.41
CA ASN A 467 33.42 -27.07 -11.80
C ASN A 467 33.63 -26.95 -10.28
N ASP A 468 33.22 -25.85 -9.66
CA ASP A 468 33.40 -25.64 -8.21
C ASP A 468 32.58 -26.66 -7.40
N LYS A 469 33.26 -27.50 -6.62
CA LYS A 469 32.62 -28.53 -5.77
C LYS A 469 31.77 -27.93 -4.64
N LYS A 470 31.98 -26.66 -4.26
CA LYS A 470 31.23 -25.97 -3.21
C LYS A 470 29.89 -25.41 -3.69
N LEU A 471 29.69 -25.27 -5.00
CA LEU A 471 28.46 -24.71 -5.56
C LEU A 471 27.33 -25.77 -5.55
N SER A 472 26.13 -25.40 -5.10
CA SER A 472 24.97 -26.29 -5.09
C SER A 472 24.59 -26.73 -6.52
N ILE A 473 23.96 -27.89 -6.65
CA ILE A 473 23.53 -28.45 -7.94
C ILE A 473 22.63 -27.45 -8.69
N GLU A 474 21.69 -26.81 -7.99
CA GLU A 474 20.78 -25.81 -8.55
C GLU A 474 21.52 -24.60 -9.13
N ARG A 475 22.55 -24.11 -8.41
CA ARG A 475 23.40 -23.00 -8.88
C ARG A 475 24.30 -23.41 -10.04
N LYS A 476 24.73 -24.67 -10.13
CA LYS A 476 25.45 -25.17 -11.30
C LYS A 476 24.57 -25.25 -12.54
N LEU A 477 23.32 -25.67 -12.39
CA LEU A 477 22.39 -25.80 -13.50
C LEU A 477 22.20 -24.46 -14.24
N VAL A 478 22.05 -23.35 -13.51
CA VAL A 478 21.88 -22.02 -14.15
C VAL A 478 23.14 -21.52 -14.88
N LEU A 479 24.30 -22.11 -14.63
CA LEU A 479 25.55 -21.80 -15.33
C LEU A 479 25.77 -22.66 -16.57
N MET A 480 24.98 -23.71 -16.77
CA MET A 480 25.11 -24.65 -17.88
C MET A 480 24.13 -24.34 -19.03
N LEU A 481 24.30 -25.05 -20.15
CA LEU A 481 23.33 -25.00 -21.24
C LEU A 481 21.96 -25.55 -20.77
N PRO A 482 20.85 -24.97 -21.23
CA PRO A 482 20.78 -23.87 -22.20
C PRO A 482 20.83 -22.47 -21.55
N PHE A 483 20.85 -22.35 -20.22
CA PHE A 483 20.73 -21.08 -19.50
C PHE A 483 21.91 -20.12 -19.72
N SER A 484 23.11 -20.65 -20.01
CA SER A 484 24.31 -19.85 -20.28
C SER A 484 24.34 -19.15 -21.64
N ILE A 485 23.40 -19.44 -22.54
CA ILE A 485 23.35 -18.86 -23.89
C ILE A 485 22.94 -17.38 -23.81
N VAL A 486 23.58 -16.53 -24.62
CA VAL A 486 23.13 -15.18 -24.93
C VAL A 486 22.24 -15.23 -26.16
N SER A 487 21.01 -14.71 -26.05
CA SER A 487 20.02 -14.72 -27.13
C SER A 487 19.84 -13.32 -27.69
N LYS A 488 20.16 -13.09 -28.97
CA LYS A 488 19.80 -11.84 -29.67
C LYS A 488 18.30 -11.84 -29.95
N ILE A 489 17.56 -10.94 -29.32
CA ILE A 489 16.09 -10.91 -29.44
C ILE A 489 15.68 -10.03 -30.62
N VAL A 490 16.17 -8.80 -30.62
CA VAL A 490 16.09 -7.86 -31.73
C VAL A 490 17.45 -7.22 -31.92
N GLU A 491 17.59 -6.35 -32.92
CA GLU A 491 18.84 -5.66 -33.17
C GLU A 491 19.35 -4.97 -31.90
N ARG A 492 20.61 -5.27 -31.52
CA ARG A 492 21.31 -4.71 -30.35
C ARG A 492 20.68 -4.97 -28.98
N VAL A 493 19.63 -5.80 -28.88
CA VAL A 493 19.01 -6.21 -27.60
C VAL A 493 19.20 -7.70 -27.36
N TYR A 494 19.92 -8.03 -26.29
CA TYR A 494 20.28 -9.39 -25.92
C TYR A 494 19.66 -9.80 -24.58
N LEU A 495 19.26 -11.07 -24.48
CA LEU A 495 18.72 -11.70 -23.28
C LEU A 495 19.64 -12.82 -22.79
N GLY A 496 19.94 -12.85 -21.49
CA GLY A 496 20.84 -13.83 -20.89
C GLY A 496 20.54 -14.18 -19.43
N GLY A 497 21.33 -15.11 -18.89
CA GLY A 497 21.41 -15.41 -17.46
C GLY A 497 22.74 -14.92 -16.86
N LEU A 498 23.04 -15.28 -15.61
CA LEU A 498 24.29 -14.90 -14.96
C LEU A 498 25.53 -15.34 -15.76
N ALA A 499 25.52 -16.54 -16.32
CA ALA A 499 26.62 -17.07 -17.13
C ALA A 499 26.84 -16.33 -18.46
N SER A 500 25.97 -15.39 -18.82
CA SER A 500 26.17 -14.51 -19.98
C SER A 500 27.18 -13.39 -19.71
N LEU A 501 27.52 -13.12 -18.44
CA LEU A 501 28.39 -12.03 -18.01
C LEU A 501 29.89 -12.35 -18.19
N THR A 502 30.31 -12.59 -19.43
CA THR A 502 31.70 -12.92 -19.77
C THR A 502 32.33 -11.86 -20.66
N ILE A 503 33.64 -11.59 -20.51
CA ILE A 503 34.40 -10.66 -21.36
C ILE A 503 34.17 -10.94 -22.85
N GLU A 504 34.19 -12.21 -23.24
CA GLU A 504 34.06 -12.63 -24.63
C GLU A 504 32.70 -12.25 -25.23
N ASN A 505 31.60 -12.48 -24.50
CA ASN A 505 30.26 -12.04 -24.92
C ASN A 505 30.18 -10.51 -25.04
N PHE A 506 30.80 -9.78 -24.11
CA PHE A 506 30.76 -8.31 -24.11
C PHE A 506 31.51 -7.70 -25.30
N LEU A 507 32.63 -8.31 -25.70
CA LEU A 507 33.36 -7.94 -26.91
C LEU A 507 32.62 -8.38 -28.18
N LEU A 508 32.11 -9.61 -28.22
CA LEU A 508 31.45 -10.18 -29.40
C LEU A 508 30.16 -9.43 -29.77
N TYR A 509 29.39 -9.01 -28.78
CA TYR A 509 28.08 -8.37 -28.99
C TYR A 509 28.10 -6.85 -28.76
N SER A 510 29.27 -6.25 -28.51
CA SER A 510 29.43 -4.82 -28.20
C SER A 510 28.52 -4.35 -27.06
N ILE A 511 28.41 -5.14 -25.99
CA ILE A 511 27.52 -4.82 -24.85
C ILE A 511 28.12 -3.69 -24.03
N ARG A 512 27.35 -2.61 -23.84
CA ARG A 512 27.76 -1.43 -23.07
C ARG A 512 26.70 -0.94 -22.09
N LEU A 513 25.49 -1.53 -22.12
CA LEU A 513 24.47 -1.40 -21.08
C LEU A 513 24.03 -2.79 -20.60
N VAL A 514 23.91 -2.96 -19.28
CA VAL A 514 23.46 -4.20 -18.63
C VAL A 514 22.28 -3.90 -17.73
N ILE A 515 21.16 -4.58 -17.94
CA ILE A 515 19.98 -4.55 -17.05
C ILE A 515 19.97 -5.84 -16.23
N ASN A 516 20.16 -5.75 -14.92
CA ASN A 516 20.14 -6.87 -13.97
C ASN A 516 18.80 -6.92 -13.22
N ALA A 517 17.95 -7.88 -13.58
CA ALA A 517 16.67 -8.12 -12.92
C ALA A 517 16.80 -9.13 -11.75
N SER A 518 17.42 -8.72 -10.66
CA SER A 518 17.52 -9.48 -9.41
C SER A 518 17.93 -8.62 -8.22
N HIS A 519 17.67 -9.10 -7.00
CA HIS A 519 18.17 -8.49 -5.76
C HIS A 519 19.61 -8.91 -5.46
N ASP A 520 19.93 -10.20 -5.61
CA ASP A 520 21.13 -10.78 -4.99
C ASP A 520 22.36 -10.86 -5.90
N LEU A 521 22.21 -10.71 -7.23
CA LEU A 521 23.36 -10.77 -8.12
C LEU A 521 24.13 -9.46 -8.06
N PRO A 522 25.47 -9.46 -8.00
CA PRO A 522 26.25 -8.23 -8.03
C PRO A 522 26.05 -7.46 -9.35
N LEU A 523 26.17 -6.13 -9.31
CA LEU A 523 26.27 -5.33 -10.54
C LEU A 523 27.70 -5.37 -11.10
N LEU A 524 27.83 -5.21 -12.41
CA LEU A 524 29.15 -5.13 -13.03
C LEU A 524 29.80 -3.77 -12.77
N LYS A 525 31.08 -3.79 -12.40
CA LYS A 525 31.93 -2.60 -12.26
C LYS A 525 33.04 -2.64 -13.28
N GLU A 526 32.73 -2.14 -14.47
CA GLU A 526 33.68 -1.93 -15.56
C GLU A 526 33.54 -0.49 -16.04
N THR A 527 34.65 0.17 -16.39
CA THR A 527 34.68 1.62 -16.67
C THR A 527 33.80 2.03 -17.84
N ASP A 528 33.63 1.13 -18.81
CA ASP A 528 32.96 1.42 -20.07
C ASP A 528 31.58 0.74 -20.18
N ILE A 529 31.07 0.17 -19.09
CA ILE A 529 29.79 -0.56 -19.08
C ILE A 529 28.86 0.09 -18.07
N GLU A 530 27.74 0.61 -18.58
CA GLU A 530 26.64 1.05 -17.75
C GLU A 530 25.87 -0.17 -17.23
N SER A 531 25.61 -0.23 -15.93
CA SER A 531 24.83 -1.30 -15.31
C SER A 531 23.65 -0.72 -14.53
N TYR A 532 22.48 -1.31 -14.68
CA TYR A 532 21.22 -0.87 -14.08
C TYR A 532 20.51 -2.07 -13.45
N ARG A 533 20.03 -1.93 -12.20
CA ARG A 533 19.33 -3.01 -11.50
C ARG A 533 17.83 -2.78 -11.51
N VAL A 534 17.10 -3.88 -11.70
CA VAL A 534 15.67 -4.01 -11.40
C VAL A 534 15.55 -4.97 -10.22
N PRO A 535 15.39 -4.46 -8.97
CA PRO A 535 15.36 -5.30 -7.78
C PRO A 535 14.01 -6.02 -7.70
N VAL A 536 13.97 -7.25 -8.21
CA VAL A 536 12.75 -8.07 -8.19
C VAL A 536 13.01 -9.56 -7.92
N ASN A 537 12.16 -10.15 -7.09
CA ASN A 537 12.11 -11.59 -6.81
C ASN A 537 11.27 -12.33 -7.86
N ASP A 538 11.63 -13.57 -8.17
CA ASP A 538 10.95 -14.38 -9.19
C ASP A 538 9.72 -15.10 -8.64
N GLU A 539 8.87 -14.35 -7.95
CA GLU A 539 7.73 -14.86 -7.18
C GLU A 539 6.41 -14.30 -7.69
N ILE A 540 5.29 -14.90 -7.28
CA ILE A 540 3.95 -14.46 -7.69
C ILE A 540 3.64 -13.06 -7.12
N THR A 541 4.26 -12.71 -6.00
CA THR A 541 4.21 -11.39 -5.33
C THR A 541 5.15 -10.36 -5.94
N GLY A 542 6.08 -10.76 -6.82
CA GLY A 542 7.01 -9.83 -7.45
C GLY A 542 6.28 -8.85 -8.37
N ASP A 543 6.67 -7.58 -8.32
CA ASP A 543 6.12 -6.53 -9.18
C ASP A 543 7.17 -6.06 -10.20
N LEU A 544 6.95 -6.39 -11.47
CA LEU A 544 7.72 -5.90 -12.60
C LEU A 544 7.00 -4.77 -13.36
N LEU A 545 5.69 -4.60 -13.14
CA LEU A 545 4.88 -3.63 -13.86
C LEU A 545 5.41 -2.22 -13.65
N MET A 546 5.80 -1.90 -12.42
CA MET A 546 6.37 -0.61 -12.06
C MET A 546 7.68 -0.27 -12.78
N TYR A 547 8.39 -1.26 -13.34
CA TYR A 547 9.68 -1.06 -14.02
C TYR A 547 9.57 -1.10 -15.54
N PHE A 548 8.44 -1.54 -16.11
CA PHE A 548 8.32 -1.76 -17.55
C PHE A 548 8.54 -0.50 -18.36
N ASP A 549 8.02 0.63 -17.91
CA ASP A 549 8.15 1.90 -18.64
C ASP A 549 9.60 2.38 -18.63
N ASP A 550 10.16 2.60 -17.44
CA ASP A 550 11.51 3.11 -17.23
C ASP A 550 12.59 2.22 -17.87
N VAL A 551 12.48 0.90 -17.72
CA VAL A 551 13.45 -0.03 -18.30
C VAL A 551 13.36 -0.03 -19.81
N SER A 552 12.14 -0.04 -20.36
CA SER A 552 11.96 -0.01 -21.81
C SER A 552 12.53 1.28 -22.40
N ASP A 553 12.29 2.42 -21.74
CA ASP A 553 12.75 3.74 -22.18
C ASP A 553 14.27 3.83 -22.09
N LYS A 554 14.84 3.33 -21.00
CA LYS A 554 16.30 3.25 -20.85
C LYS A 554 16.95 2.41 -21.94
N ILE A 555 16.38 1.26 -22.28
CA ILE A 555 16.86 0.43 -23.39
C ILE A 555 16.79 1.22 -24.70
N TYR A 556 15.64 1.83 -24.99
CA TYR A 556 15.43 2.58 -26.23
C TYR A 556 16.37 3.78 -26.36
N GLU A 557 16.41 4.65 -25.36
CA GLU A 557 17.25 5.85 -25.34
C GLU A 557 18.75 5.50 -25.48
N PHE A 558 19.20 4.45 -24.80
CA PHE A 558 20.58 3.97 -24.94
C PHE A 558 20.89 3.56 -26.38
N LEU A 559 19.99 2.80 -27.01
CA LEU A 559 20.14 2.35 -28.39
C LEU A 559 20.07 3.50 -29.41
N GLN A 560 19.30 4.55 -29.10
CA GLN A 560 19.26 5.76 -29.93
C GLN A 560 20.54 6.59 -29.79
N LYS A 561 21.11 6.65 -28.59
CA LYS A 561 22.31 7.43 -28.29
C LYS A 561 23.59 6.79 -28.81
N PHE A 562 23.67 5.46 -28.80
CA PHE A 562 24.89 4.72 -29.15
C PHE A 562 24.64 3.69 -30.25
N SER A 563 24.90 4.07 -31.50
CA SER A 563 24.60 3.26 -32.70
C SER A 563 25.33 1.91 -32.77
N GLU A 564 26.56 1.83 -32.24
CA GLU A 564 27.39 0.61 -32.30
C GLU A 564 27.30 -0.25 -31.03
N ASN A 565 26.57 0.21 -30.02
CA ASN A 565 26.51 -0.44 -28.71
C ASN A 565 25.20 -1.22 -28.52
N SER A 566 25.29 -2.26 -27.70
CA SER A 566 24.19 -3.16 -27.40
C SER A 566 23.84 -3.21 -25.92
N VAL A 567 22.63 -3.69 -25.64
CA VAL A 567 22.07 -3.89 -24.31
C VAL A 567 21.96 -5.37 -24.00
N LEU A 568 22.38 -5.79 -22.80
CA LEU A 568 22.14 -7.13 -22.25
C LEU A 568 21.18 -7.05 -21.06
N ILE A 569 20.05 -7.74 -21.14
CA ILE A 569 19.10 -7.89 -20.03
C ILE A 569 19.28 -9.29 -19.44
N HIS A 570 19.56 -9.39 -18.15
CA HIS A 570 19.76 -10.66 -17.48
C HIS A 570 19.11 -10.74 -16.10
N CYS A 571 18.88 -11.95 -15.63
CA CYS A 571 18.58 -12.26 -14.23
C CYS A 571 19.48 -13.43 -13.81
N MET A 572 19.00 -14.32 -12.94
CA MET A 572 19.72 -15.54 -12.60
C MET A 572 19.88 -16.49 -13.81
N ALA A 573 18.78 -16.90 -14.43
CA ALA A 573 18.78 -17.92 -15.50
C ALA A 573 18.35 -17.38 -16.88
N GLY A 574 17.88 -16.13 -16.95
CA GLY A 574 17.33 -15.58 -18.20
C GLY A 574 16.04 -16.24 -18.64
N VAL A 575 15.19 -16.67 -17.69
CA VAL A 575 13.98 -17.48 -17.95
C VAL A 575 12.69 -16.70 -17.73
N SER A 576 12.64 -15.91 -16.65
CA SER A 576 11.42 -15.27 -16.17
C SER A 576 11.60 -13.76 -16.05
N ARG A 577 12.16 -13.22 -14.96
CA ARG A 577 12.29 -11.77 -14.73
C ARG A 577 12.84 -10.95 -15.91
N SER A 578 14.04 -11.27 -16.39
CA SER A 578 14.66 -10.53 -17.52
C SER A 578 13.92 -10.77 -18.84
N THR A 579 13.36 -11.95 -19.04
CA THR A 579 12.51 -12.24 -20.20
C THR A 579 11.29 -11.33 -20.20
N THR A 580 10.63 -11.16 -19.05
CA THR A 580 9.47 -10.27 -18.91
C THR A 580 9.84 -8.84 -19.29
N LEU A 581 10.97 -8.30 -18.81
CA LEU A 581 11.43 -6.95 -19.16
C LEU A 581 11.66 -6.78 -20.67
N VAL A 582 12.24 -7.80 -21.32
CA VAL A 582 12.42 -7.80 -22.79
C VAL A 582 11.07 -7.80 -23.51
N ILE A 583 10.10 -8.59 -23.05
CA ILE A 583 8.76 -8.61 -23.65
C ILE A 583 8.09 -7.25 -23.48
N ALA A 584 8.22 -6.60 -22.33
CA ALA A 584 7.70 -5.25 -22.10
C ALA A 584 8.30 -4.22 -23.08
N TYR A 585 9.61 -4.27 -23.31
CA TYR A 585 10.29 -3.44 -24.30
C TYR A 585 9.74 -3.64 -25.72
N LEU A 586 9.51 -4.90 -26.13
CA LEU A 586 8.91 -5.21 -27.43
C LEU A 586 7.47 -4.70 -27.55
N ILE A 587 6.68 -4.78 -26.47
CA ILE A 587 5.33 -4.20 -26.45
C ILE A 587 5.41 -2.68 -26.67
N LYS A 588 6.24 -1.97 -25.89
CA LYS A 588 6.30 -0.50 -25.92
C LYS A 588 6.88 0.05 -27.22
N TYR A 589 8.03 -0.47 -27.66
CA TYR A 589 8.81 0.12 -28.75
C TYR A 589 8.73 -0.63 -30.08
N HIS A 590 8.42 -1.93 -30.07
CA HIS A 590 8.14 -2.68 -31.29
C HIS A 590 6.64 -2.83 -31.58
N LYS A 591 5.78 -2.23 -30.74
CA LYS A 591 4.31 -2.24 -30.88
C LYS A 591 3.73 -3.64 -31.04
N MET A 592 4.35 -4.62 -30.39
CA MET A 592 3.89 -5.99 -30.37
C MET A 592 2.83 -6.20 -29.30
N THR A 593 1.94 -7.16 -29.52
CA THR A 593 1.05 -7.65 -28.47
C THR A 593 1.84 -8.49 -27.46
N THR A 594 1.32 -8.69 -26.25
CA THR A 594 1.92 -9.59 -25.25
C THR A 594 2.12 -10.98 -25.84
N ARG A 595 1.13 -11.46 -26.61
CA ARG A 595 1.16 -12.77 -27.27
C ARG A 595 2.27 -12.85 -28.33
N ASP A 596 2.37 -11.85 -29.21
CA ASP A 596 3.35 -11.85 -30.30
C ASP A 596 4.77 -11.65 -29.79
N ALA A 597 4.96 -10.74 -28.83
CA ALA A 597 6.25 -10.53 -28.19
C ALA A 597 6.69 -11.77 -27.41
N PHE A 598 5.80 -12.41 -26.65
CA PHE A 598 6.10 -13.68 -25.98
C PHE A 598 6.50 -14.75 -26.99
N LYS A 599 5.73 -14.92 -28.07
CA LYS A 599 6.00 -15.90 -29.12
C LYS A 599 7.34 -15.68 -29.79
N LEU A 600 7.70 -14.42 -30.10
CA LEU A 600 9.00 -14.06 -30.67
C LEU A 600 10.13 -14.48 -29.73
N VAL A 601 10.09 -14.05 -28.47
CA VAL A 601 11.14 -14.36 -27.50
C VAL A 601 11.21 -15.87 -27.22
N LYS A 602 10.07 -16.57 -27.16
CA LYS A 602 10.00 -18.03 -27.02
C LYS A 602 10.63 -18.76 -28.20
N THR A 603 10.41 -18.27 -29.42
CA THR A 603 10.99 -18.87 -30.64
C THR A 603 12.52 -18.77 -30.61
N ILE A 604 13.05 -17.63 -30.14
CA ILE A 604 14.50 -17.39 -30.04
C ILE A 604 15.13 -18.09 -28.83
N ARG A 605 14.41 -18.14 -27.70
CA ARG A 605 14.84 -18.74 -26.44
C ARG A 605 13.77 -19.73 -25.94
N PRO A 606 13.78 -21.00 -26.42
CA PRO A 606 12.70 -21.96 -26.21
C PRO A 606 12.38 -22.34 -24.77
N PHE A 607 13.28 -22.07 -23.83
CA PHE A 607 13.14 -22.41 -22.42
C PHE A 607 12.67 -21.24 -21.55
N ILE A 608 12.29 -20.10 -22.13
CA ILE A 608 11.66 -19.04 -21.35
C ILE A 608 10.36 -19.54 -20.72
N ARG A 609 10.11 -19.05 -19.52
CA ARG A 609 8.91 -19.31 -18.75
C ARG A 609 8.75 -18.22 -17.68
N PRO A 610 8.34 -17.00 -18.08
CA PRO A 610 7.90 -15.98 -17.14
C PRO A 610 6.87 -16.52 -16.14
N ASN A 611 6.97 -16.04 -14.90
CA ASN A 611 5.92 -16.23 -13.91
C ASN A 611 4.58 -15.76 -14.49
N ILE A 612 3.50 -16.51 -14.27
CA ILE A 612 2.17 -16.12 -14.75
C ILE A 612 1.71 -14.75 -14.22
N ALA A 613 2.15 -14.35 -13.02
CA ALA A 613 1.89 -13.02 -12.48
C ALA A 613 2.54 -11.94 -13.36
N PHE A 614 3.78 -12.15 -13.80
CA PHE A 614 4.48 -11.26 -14.73
C PHE A 614 3.83 -11.22 -16.11
N ILE A 615 3.27 -12.32 -16.59
CA ILE A 615 2.49 -12.30 -17.85
C ILE A 615 1.21 -11.49 -17.68
N GLY A 616 0.53 -11.63 -16.54
CA GLY A 616 -0.61 -10.78 -16.20
C GLY A 616 -0.23 -9.29 -16.18
N GLN A 617 0.93 -8.96 -15.61
CA GLN A 617 1.47 -7.60 -15.63
C GLN A 617 1.78 -7.12 -17.07
N LEU A 618 2.34 -7.97 -17.93
CA LEU A 618 2.57 -7.62 -19.35
C LEU A 618 1.27 -7.34 -20.10
N MET A 619 0.21 -8.13 -19.84
CA MET A 619 -1.11 -7.88 -20.41
C MET A 619 -1.69 -6.54 -19.95
N ALA A 620 -1.56 -6.21 -18.66
CA ALA A 620 -1.96 -4.91 -18.13
C ALA A 620 -1.14 -3.76 -18.75
N PHE A 621 0.14 -4.00 -19.06
CA PHE A 621 1.00 -3.03 -19.73
C PHE A 621 0.63 -2.82 -21.21
N GLU A 622 0.31 -3.90 -21.95
CA GLU A 622 -0.24 -3.80 -23.31
C GLU A 622 -1.56 -3.02 -23.31
N GLU A 623 -2.46 -3.31 -22.37
CA GLU A 623 -3.74 -2.61 -22.22
C GLU A 623 -3.52 -1.12 -21.91
N LYS A 624 -2.57 -0.79 -21.03
CA LYS A 624 -2.18 0.60 -20.72
C LYS A 624 -1.67 1.36 -21.94
N LEU A 625 -0.97 0.70 -22.87
CA LEU A 625 -0.34 1.34 -24.03
C LEU A 625 -1.24 1.41 -25.26
N ASN A 626 -2.15 0.45 -25.43
CA ASN A 626 -2.93 0.28 -26.66
C ASN A 626 -4.45 0.47 -26.44
N ASP A 627 -4.91 0.72 -25.21
CA ASP A 627 -6.32 0.74 -24.78
C ASP A 627 -7.07 -0.60 -24.96
N PHE A 628 -6.37 -1.66 -25.34
CA PHE A 628 -6.86 -3.04 -25.39
C PHE A 628 -5.70 -4.03 -25.24
N CYS A 629 -5.99 -5.22 -24.73
CA CYS A 629 -5.07 -6.35 -24.75
C CYS A 629 -5.66 -7.50 -25.56
N THR A 630 -4.85 -8.09 -26.43
CA THR A 630 -5.26 -9.23 -27.27
C THR A 630 -5.35 -10.56 -26.51
N SER A 631 -4.90 -10.58 -25.26
CA SER A 631 -4.80 -11.77 -24.41
C SER A 631 -5.36 -11.51 -23.02
N LYS A 632 -5.69 -12.56 -22.27
CA LYS A 632 -6.16 -12.45 -20.89
C LYS A 632 -5.72 -13.63 -20.05
N ILE A 633 -5.65 -13.45 -18.74
CA ILE A 633 -5.56 -14.58 -17.81
C ILE A 633 -6.96 -15.22 -17.70
N ILE A 634 -7.09 -16.46 -18.16
CA ILE A 634 -8.30 -17.25 -18.03
C ILE A 634 -8.25 -18.12 -16.78
N LYS A 635 -9.44 -18.37 -16.22
CA LYS A 635 -9.67 -19.33 -15.14
C LYS A 635 -10.26 -20.59 -15.76
N ILE A 636 -9.57 -21.70 -15.59
CA ILE A 636 -10.09 -23.01 -15.99
C ILE A 636 -10.20 -23.90 -14.76
N TYR A 637 -11.13 -24.86 -14.79
CA TYR A 637 -11.18 -25.92 -13.80
C TYR A 637 -10.52 -27.17 -14.38
N PHE A 638 -9.52 -27.68 -13.69
CA PHE A 638 -8.88 -28.95 -14.01
C PHE A 638 -8.95 -29.85 -12.79
N ASP A 639 -9.67 -30.97 -12.90
CA ASP A 639 -9.90 -31.93 -11.81
C ASP A 639 -10.29 -31.25 -10.48
N ASN A 640 -11.35 -30.43 -10.52
CA ASN A 640 -11.85 -29.59 -9.41
C ASN A 640 -10.89 -28.50 -8.86
N HIS A 641 -9.71 -28.33 -9.44
CA HIS A 641 -8.80 -27.24 -9.09
C HIS A 641 -8.98 -26.04 -10.03
N LEU A 642 -9.03 -24.84 -9.46
CA LEU A 642 -9.05 -23.60 -10.21
C LEU A 642 -7.63 -23.23 -10.65
N VAL A 643 -7.36 -23.25 -11.95
CA VAL A 643 -6.06 -22.90 -12.55
C VAL A 643 -6.16 -21.58 -13.30
N ARG A 644 -5.18 -20.70 -13.10
CA ARG A 644 -5.03 -19.43 -13.84
C ARG A 644 -3.97 -19.59 -14.92
N MET A 645 -4.26 -19.15 -16.14
CA MET A 645 -3.30 -19.25 -17.25
C MET A 645 -3.51 -18.18 -18.31
N PRO A 646 -2.47 -17.79 -19.07
CA PRO A 646 -2.64 -16.98 -20.26
C PRO A 646 -3.51 -17.68 -21.32
N SER A 647 -4.46 -16.95 -21.90
CA SER A 647 -5.43 -17.46 -22.89
C SER A 647 -4.80 -18.07 -24.13
N PHE A 648 -3.56 -17.68 -24.45
CA PHE A 648 -2.84 -18.17 -25.62
C PHE A 648 -2.01 -19.43 -25.33
N TYR A 649 -1.85 -19.85 -24.07
CA TYR A 649 -1.02 -21.01 -23.73
C TYR A 649 -1.55 -22.32 -24.33
N GLU A 650 -2.86 -22.57 -24.25
CA GLU A 650 -3.44 -23.83 -24.72
C GLU A 650 -3.17 -24.08 -26.20
N ASN A 651 -3.33 -23.04 -27.01
CA ASN A 651 -3.25 -23.13 -28.47
C ASN A 651 -1.82 -22.94 -28.99
N ASP A 652 -1.06 -22.01 -28.40
CA ASP A 652 0.24 -21.62 -28.94
C ASP A 652 1.42 -22.31 -28.25
N HIS A 653 1.25 -22.66 -26.98
CA HIS A 653 2.29 -23.21 -26.12
C HIS A 653 1.75 -24.37 -25.25
N PRO A 654 1.27 -25.46 -25.88
CA PRO A 654 0.64 -26.58 -25.16
C PRO A 654 1.57 -27.21 -24.12
N GLU A 655 2.88 -27.09 -24.30
CA GLU A 655 3.89 -27.51 -23.31
C GLU A 655 3.84 -26.66 -22.02
N LEU A 656 3.67 -25.35 -22.15
CA LEU A 656 3.55 -24.44 -21.00
C LEU A 656 2.18 -24.56 -20.33
N TYR A 657 1.13 -24.80 -21.12
CA TYR A 657 -0.21 -25.07 -20.60
C TYR A 657 -0.20 -26.26 -19.62
N LYS A 658 0.35 -27.41 -20.04
CA LYS A 658 0.45 -28.61 -19.20
C LYS A 658 1.31 -28.38 -17.97
N LEU A 659 2.44 -27.70 -18.14
CA LEU A 659 3.36 -27.41 -17.05
C LEU A 659 2.73 -26.51 -15.99
N GLU A 660 1.93 -25.52 -16.40
CA GLU A 660 1.31 -24.58 -15.48
C GLU A 660 0.16 -25.24 -14.68
N ILE A 661 -0.62 -26.11 -15.31
CA ILE A 661 -1.61 -26.91 -14.56
C ILE A 661 -0.89 -27.79 -13.53
N ARG A 662 0.17 -28.50 -13.93
CA ARG A 662 0.97 -29.30 -12.99
C ARG A 662 1.52 -28.46 -11.84
N LYS A 663 1.97 -27.24 -12.12
CA LYS A 663 2.51 -26.34 -11.10
C LYS A 663 1.44 -25.88 -10.10
N GLN A 664 0.23 -25.56 -10.55
CA GLN A 664 -0.83 -25.03 -9.69
C GLN A 664 -1.68 -26.10 -9.00
N THR A 665 -1.76 -27.30 -9.55
CA THR A 665 -2.61 -28.39 -9.02
C THR A 665 -1.81 -29.54 -8.41
N GLY A 666 -0.53 -29.68 -8.77
CA GLY A 666 0.28 -30.86 -8.45
C GLY A 666 -0.02 -32.08 -9.33
N ILE A 667 -0.98 -32.01 -10.26
CA ILE A 667 -1.45 -33.13 -11.08
C ILE A 667 -0.59 -33.25 -12.35
N ASN A 668 -0.14 -34.47 -12.67
CA ASN A 668 0.64 -34.75 -13.89
C ASN A 668 -0.29 -34.96 -15.10
N ILE A 669 0.02 -34.32 -16.23
CA ILE A 669 -0.75 -34.33 -17.50
C ILE A 669 0.11 -34.78 -18.67
#